data_AF-A0A6S7G471-F1
#
_entry.id   AF-A0A6S7G471-F1
#
_cell.length_a   1.000
_cell.length_b   1.000
_cell.length_c   1.000
_cell.angle_alpha   90.00
_cell.angle_beta   90.00
_cell.angle_gamma   90.00
#
_symmetry.space_group_name_H-M   'P 1'
#
loop_
_entity.id
_entity.type
_entity.pdbx_description
1 polymer ?
#
loop_
_entity_poly.entity_id
_entity_poly.type
_entity_poly.pdbx_seq_one_letter_code
_entity_poly.pdbx_strand_id
1 'polypeptide(L)'
;MAKVKLTAIVVLLYIGVVAITIVIFTMLVNVIDNTGNPTRSTWNIANLMLNSEDIGLDGNHMKKKPVENIVDRIQKLGNVLENITNKIESMEIRVKNGKQRVPIAGRKTNNEHVRRICHIPKPTTQYPLCDEKVSYVQINWGMPCYAMENNIRHDDLCSILIYLSEIVVFLGAFAVDPRILRHAFSGGALGEMVQWSDIIVSLYLLGHDLVVVKDLSELQRYIPVPNENGCINNRTVRQFQYDLLYTDVSGIGFIINTFGPYWSELRCKTRVVDSFGTEAEFNYKKFSARDSKYQSQWGNLELNLRQFMTMFPHSPDNSFIGFVSGAANRTSKRSKKYAKQNMALVYAKQDGYWIIANRRYLDKIHEYVDIHGTFNRTLGLGDLPYFIPKYVINHGVVNGTTIDKMLQQSKVFVGLGFPYEGPAPLEAIANGAAFLNPKFTNAFKKFPVPHNRYNSEFFASKPTRRHVTSQNPYAEQFIGEPYVYTIDITNVTQVTRAMKKIMKKPLRPYLPYEYTHEGMLERISAQVEHLNFCQDSQWPPLKNMKTVKGKFSQSCKDACWEKAIYEHELYSAVLYIKFCSILMKTERIFCDSVKYSGLLVAPSYEEKTKICHLQQQPLLYSCVSSSASHMRLCPCRDYIKDQVALCKDCW
;
A
#
# COMPACT_ATOMS: atom_id res chain seq x y z
N MET A 1 -42.84 -20.12 -43.96
CA MET A 1 -42.83 -21.21 -42.95
C MET A 1 -41.50 -22.01 -42.86
N ALA A 2 -40.59 -21.97 -43.84
CA ALA A 2 -39.32 -22.71 -43.77
C ALA A 2 -38.26 -22.13 -42.79
N LYS A 3 -38.25 -20.81 -42.53
CA LYS A 3 -37.27 -20.17 -41.62
C LYS A 3 -37.50 -20.46 -40.13
N VAL A 4 -38.74 -20.74 -39.70
CA VAL A 4 -39.06 -21.03 -38.28
C VAL A 4 -38.67 -22.47 -37.90
N LYS A 5 -38.71 -23.41 -38.86
CA LYS A 5 -38.27 -24.80 -38.63
C LYS A 5 -36.76 -24.93 -38.45
N LEU A 6 -35.97 -24.10 -39.14
CA LEU A 6 -34.50 -24.14 -39.01
C LEU A 6 -34.03 -23.63 -37.65
N THR A 7 -34.67 -22.60 -37.10
CA THR A 7 -34.34 -22.07 -35.77
C THR A 7 -34.67 -23.07 -34.66
N ALA A 8 -35.79 -23.78 -34.76
CA ALA A 8 -36.16 -24.82 -33.80
C ALA A 8 -35.19 -26.02 -33.83
N ILE A 9 -34.73 -26.43 -35.02
CA ILE A 9 -33.74 -27.51 -35.17
C ILE A 9 -32.39 -27.10 -34.60
N VAL A 10 -31.94 -25.86 -34.83
CA VAL A 10 -30.67 -25.36 -34.27
C VAL A 10 -30.74 -25.25 -32.73
N VAL A 11 -31.86 -24.83 -32.17
CA VAL A 11 -32.05 -24.78 -30.71
C VAL A 11 -32.08 -26.19 -30.11
N LEU A 12 -32.74 -27.16 -30.75
CA LEU A 12 -32.76 -28.55 -30.30
C LEU A 12 -31.38 -29.22 -30.38
N LEU A 13 -30.61 -28.94 -31.45
CA LEU A 13 -29.23 -29.40 -31.57
C LEU A 13 -28.33 -28.76 -30.49
N TYR A 14 -28.52 -27.47 -30.20
CA TYR A 14 -27.78 -26.78 -29.15
C TYR A 14 -28.09 -27.36 -27.76
N ILE A 15 -29.36 -27.61 -27.45
CA ILE A 15 -29.78 -28.25 -26.20
C ILE A 15 -29.20 -29.67 -26.09
N GLY A 16 -29.19 -30.43 -27.20
CA GLY A 16 -28.58 -31.75 -27.25
C GLY A 16 -27.07 -31.73 -26.97
N VAL A 17 -26.33 -30.80 -27.59
CA VAL A 17 -24.89 -30.63 -27.35
C VAL A 17 -24.61 -30.24 -25.91
N VAL A 18 -25.38 -29.30 -25.34
CA VAL A 18 -25.25 -28.87 -23.94
C VAL A 18 -25.51 -30.03 -22.98
N ALA A 19 -26.57 -30.81 -23.21
CA ALA A 19 -26.89 -31.98 -22.38
C ALA A 19 -25.78 -33.05 -22.44
N ILE A 20 -25.23 -33.32 -23.63
CA ILE A 20 -24.11 -34.26 -23.80
C ILE A 20 -22.85 -33.74 -23.11
N THR A 21 -22.52 -32.45 -23.22
CA THR A 21 -21.37 -31.88 -22.49
C THR A 21 -21.55 -31.94 -20.98
N ILE A 22 -22.76 -31.73 -20.46
CA ILE A 22 -23.03 -31.88 -19.03
C ILE A 22 -22.83 -33.34 -18.61
N VAL A 23 -23.40 -34.30 -19.33
CA VAL A 23 -23.25 -35.74 -19.00
C VAL A 23 -21.78 -36.18 -19.07
N ILE A 24 -21.03 -35.74 -20.09
CA ILE A 24 -19.59 -36.02 -20.20
C ILE A 24 -18.82 -35.40 -19.03
N PHE A 25 -19.15 -34.16 -18.64
CA PHE A 25 -18.50 -33.49 -17.52
C PHE A 25 -18.83 -34.17 -16.18
N THR A 26 -20.07 -34.59 -15.96
CA THR A 26 -20.47 -35.34 -14.75
C THR A 26 -19.82 -36.72 -14.71
N MET A 27 -19.66 -37.39 -15.86
CA MET A 27 -18.93 -38.65 -15.94
C MET A 27 -17.41 -38.47 -15.71
N LEU A 28 -16.81 -37.40 -16.22
CA LEU A 28 -15.40 -37.06 -15.97
C LEU A 28 -15.14 -36.75 -14.49
N VAL A 29 -16.05 -36.03 -13.83
CA VAL A 29 -15.98 -35.76 -12.38
C VAL A 29 -16.10 -37.06 -11.58
N ASN A 30 -17.03 -37.95 -11.94
CA ASN A 30 -17.18 -39.25 -11.26
C ASN A 30 -16.03 -40.23 -11.52
N VAL A 31 -15.30 -40.10 -12.63
CA VAL A 31 -14.10 -40.90 -12.94
C VAL A 31 -12.88 -40.36 -12.18
N ILE A 32 -12.81 -39.05 -11.94
CA ILE A 32 -11.74 -38.44 -11.13
C ILE A 32 -11.88 -38.81 -9.64
N ASP A 33 -13.11 -38.96 -9.13
CA ASP A 33 -13.35 -39.33 -7.72
C ASP A 33 -13.11 -40.83 -7.40
N ASN A 34 -13.03 -41.72 -8.41
CA ASN A 34 -12.94 -43.18 -8.19
C ASN A 34 -11.55 -43.80 -8.43
N THR A 35 -10.50 -43.00 -8.66
CA THR A 35 -9.12 -43.53 -8.74
C THR A 35 -8.33 -43.18 -7.49
N GLY A 36 -8.54 -43.98 -6.44
CA GLY A 36 -7.81 -43.86 -5.18
C GLY A 36 -6.32 -44.13 -5.35
N ASN A 37 -5.49 -43.10 -5.14
CA ASN A 37 -4.10 -43.24 -4.73
C ASN A 37 -3.63 -41.97 -3.97
N PRO A 38 -3.13 -42.05 -2.73
CA PRO A 38 -3.01 -40.90 -1.84
C PRO A 38 -1.63 -40.26 -1.95
N THR A 39 -1.44 -39.27 -2.82
CA THR A 39 -0.35 -38.28 -2.71
C THR A 39 -0.66 -37.03 -3.56
N ARG A 40 -1.32 -36.02 -2.98
CA ARG A 40 -1.18 -34.62 -3.43
C ARG A 40 -1.81 -33.66 -2.43
N SER A 41 -0.95 -33.07 -1.62
CA SER A 41 -1.17 -31.85 -0.86
C SER A 41 -1.29 -30.66 -1.81
N THR A 42 -2.47 -30.39 -2.37
CA THR A 42 -2.74 -29.13 -3.06
C THR A 42 -4.24 -28.85 -3.01
N TRP A 43 -4.58 -27.59 -2.69
CA TRP A 43 -5.91 -26.97 -2.69
C TRP A 43 -6.69 -27.01 -1.37
N ASN A 44 -6.32 -26.10 -0.48
CA ASN A 44 -7.23 -25.52 0.51
C ASN A 44 -7.00 -24.00 0.56
N ILE A 45 -7.14 -23.31 -0.59
CA ILE A 45 -7.01 -21.85 -0.72
C ILE A 45 -8.37 -21.13 -0.71
N ALA A 46 -9.50 -21.86 -0.65
CA ALA A 46 -10.84 -21.25 -0.61
C ALA A 46 -11.43 -21.06 0.80
N ASN A 47 -10.89 -21.71 1.85
CA ASN A 47 -11.58 -21.86 3.14
C ASN A 47 -11.14 -20.91 4.28
N LEU A 48 -10.41 -19.83 4.00
CA LEU A 48 -9.93 -18.90 5.04
C LEU A 48 -10.44 -17.46 4.92
N MET A 49 -11.40 -17.18 4.02
CA MET A 49 -11.98 -15.84 3.88
C MET A 49 -13.51 -15.80 3.73
N LEU A 50 -14.23 -16.92 3.58
CA LEU A 50 -15.67 -16.91 3.35
C LEU A 50 -16.34 -18.16 3.93
N ASN A 51 -16.76 -18.11 5.19
CA ASN A 51 -17.87 -18.94 5.67
C ASN A 51 -19.13 -18.07 5.68
N SER A 52 -19.85 -18.08 4.56
CA SER A 52 -21.28 -17.80 4.51
C SER A 52 -21.82 -18.53 3.29
N GLU A 53 -22.58 -19.59 3.56
CA GLU A 53 -23.19 -20.49 2.57
C GLU A 53 -24.19 -19.77 1.64
N ASP A 54 -24.26 -20.31 0.42
CA ASP A 54 -25.30 -20.26 -0.61
C ASP A 54 -26.42 -19.21 -0.54
N ILE A 55 -26.39 -18.27 -1.49
CA ILE A 55 -27.61 -17.71 -2.08
C ILE A 55 -27.39 -17.55 -3.59
N GLY A 56 -27.99 -18.44 -4.37
CA GLY A 56 -28.07 -18.34 -5.83
C GLY A 56 -29.04 -17.24 -6.25
N LEU A 57 -28.61 -16.31 -7.11
CA LEU A 57 -29.51 -15.43 -7.85
C LEU A 57 -28.95 -15.09 -9.24
N ASP A 58 -29.93 -14.93 -10.12
CA ASP A 58 -29.94 -15.12 -11.57
C ASP A 58 -29.11 -14.12 -12.38
N GLY A 59 -28.49 -14.61 -13.45
CA GLY A 59 -27.60 -13.85 -14.31
C GLY A 59 -28.36 -13.22 -15.47
N ASN A 60 -28.73 -11.93 -15.38
CA ASN A 60 -29.01 -11.13 -16.60
C ASN A 60 -29.06 -9.59 -16.48
N HIS A 61 -28.49 -8.95 -15.44
CA HIS A 61 -28.60 -7.49 -15.30
C HIS A 61 -27.34 -6.75 -14.83
N MET A 62 -26.16 -6.98 -15.41
CA MET A 62 -25.03 -6.03 -15.25
C MET A 62 -24.10 -5.95 -16.49
N LYS A 63 -24.59 -5.32 -17.57
CA LYS A 63 -23.72 -4.68 -18.56
C LYS A 63 -23.95 -3.17 -18.45
N LYS A 64 -22.97 -2.42 -17.89
CA LYS A 64 -22.67 -0.97 -18.09
C LYS A 64 -22.20 -0.14 -16.88
N LYS A 65 -22.14 -0.65 -15.64
CA LYS A 65 -21.75 0.17 -14.46
C LYS A 65 -20.26 0.26 -14.04
N PRO A 66 -19.30 -0.59 -14.48
CA PRO A 66 -17.91 -0.50 -13.99
C PRO A 66 -17.15 0.76 -14.45
N VAL A 67 -17.52 1.32 -15.60
CA VAL A 67 -16.81 2.45 -16.25
C VAL A 67 -17.15 3.78 -15.57
N GLU A 68 -18.35 3.94 -15.03
CA GLU A 68 -18.83 5.23 -14.50
C GLU A 68 -18.07 5.70 -13.25
N ASN A 69 -17.54 4.80 -12.41
CA ASN A 69 -16.79 5.19 -11.19
C ASN A 69 -15.34 5.59 -11.46
N ILE A 70 -14.69 4.95 -12.45
CA ILE A 70 -13.38 5.37 -12.96
C ILE A 70 -13.55 6.72 -13.67
N VAL A 71 -14.60 6.86 -14.47
CA VAL A 71 -14.95 8.13 -15.13
C VAL A 71 -15.32 9.22 -14.12
N ASP A 72 -16.02 8.93 -13.02
CA ASP A 72 -16.36 9.92 -11.97
C ASP A 72 -15.12 10.36 -11.17
N ARG A 73 -14.14 9.46 -10.95
CA ARG A 73 -12.82 9.82 -10.39
C ARG A 73 -11.98 10.63 -11.40
N ILE A 74 -11.99 10.27 -12.68
CA ILE A 74 -11.33 11.02 -13.78
C ILE A 74 -11.98 12.40 -13.98
N GLN A 75 -13.31 12.52 -13.88
CA GLN A 75 -14.03 13.79 -13.96
C GLN A 75 -13.78 14.68 -12.73
N LYS A 76 -13.62 14.08 -11.54
CA LYS A 76 -13.17 14.82 -10.34
C LYS A 76 -11.74 15.34 -10.48
N LEU A 77 -10.86 14.59 -11.17
CA LEU A 77 -9.49 15.00 -11.48
C LEU A 77 -9.42 16.20 -12.43
N GLY A 78 -10.34 16.31 -13.40
CA GLY A 78 -10.40 17.48 -14.31
C GLY A 78 -10.54 18.83 -13.59
N ASN A 79 -11.22 18.87 -12.44
CA ASN A 79 -11.33 20.09 -11.61
C ASN A 79 -10.15 20.31 -10.64
N VAL A 80 -9.35 19.26 -10.42
CA VAL A 80 -8.15 19.27 -9.59
C VAL A 80 -6.95 19.75 -10.41
N LEU A 81 -6.85 19.36 -11.69
CA LEU A 81 -5.86 19.85 -12.66
C LEU A 81 -5.77 21.39 -12.66
N GLU A 82 -6.89 22.09 -12.77
CA GLU A 82 -6.94 23.57 -12.79
C GLU A 82 -6.47 24.23 -11.47
N ASN A 83 -6.51 23.51 -10.35
CA ASN A 83 -6.03 24.00 -9.05
C ASN A 83 -4.60 23.57 -8.71
N ILE A 84 -4.15 22.45 -9.25
CA ILE A 84 -2.76 21.99 -9.16
C ILE A 84 -1.87 22.93 -9.98
N THR A 85 -2.27 23.34 -11.19
CA THR A 85 -1.52 24.30 -12.02
C THR A 85 -1.26 25.62 -11.28
N ASN A 86 -2.29 26.21 -10.66
CA ASN A 86 -2.18 27.47 -9.90
C ASN A 86 -1.37 27.35 -8.59
N LYS A 87 -1.21 26.13 -8.04
CA LYS A 87 -0.44 25.88 -6.81
C LYS A 87 1.00 25.46 -7.08
N ILE A 88 1.26 24.78 -8.20
CA ILE A 88 2.61 24.52 -8.71
C ILE A 88 3.36 25.85 -8.88
N GLU A 89 2.70 26.88 -9.43
CA GLU A 89 3.26 28.25 -9.49
C GLU A 89 3.62 28.81 -8.10
N SER A 90 2.87 28.48 -7.05
CA SER A 90 3.16 28.91 -5.68
C SER A 90 4.28 28.11 -4.98
N MET A 91 4.46 26.84 -5.38
CA MET A 91 5.57 25.99 -4.92
C MET A 91 6.89 26.42 -5.56
N GLU A 92 6.87 26.83 -6.83
CA GLU A 92 8.02 27.46 -7.51
C GLU A 92 8.53 28.71 -6.78
N ILE A 93 7.61 29.53 -6.24
CA ILE A 93 7.97 30.76 -5.48
C ILE A 93 8.68 30.41 -4.16
N ARG A 94 8.33 29.31 -3.50
CA ARG A 94 9.01 28.85 -2.27
C ARG A 94 10.41 28.30 -2.54
N VAL A 95 10.59 27.58 -3.65
CA VAL A 95 11.90 27.10 -4.13
C VAL A 95 12.81 28.28 -4.52
N LYS A 96 12.24 29.34 -5.12
CA LYS A 96 12.98 30.56 -5.47
C LYS A 96 13.33 31.43 -4.25
N ASN A 97 12.45 31.54 -3.25
CA ASN A 97 12.64 32.39 -2.06
C ASN A 97 13.49 31.77 -0.93
N GLY A 98 13.76 30.46 -0.98
CA GLY A 98 14.72 29.79 -0.07
C GLY A 98 16.19 30.20 -0.26
N LYS A 99 16.49 31.02 -1.28
CA LYS A 99 17.80 31.63 -1.53
C LYS A 99 17.90 33.04 -0.95
N GLN A 100 17.67 33.23 0.36
CA GLN A 100 18.02 34.50 1.00
C GLN A 100 19.53 34.57 1.25
N ARG A 101 20.16 35.52 0.55
CA ARG A 101 21.58 35.87 0.61
C ARG A 101 21.94 36.40 2.00
N VAL A 102 22.88 35.73 2.68
CA VAL A 102 23.73 36.37 3.69
C VAL A 102 25.06 36.67 3.01
N PRO A 103 25.54 37.92 2.96
CA PRO A 103 26.81 38.24 2.32
C PRO A 103 27.96 37.90 3.27
N ILE A 104 28.72 36.86 2.96
CA ILE A 104 30.06 36.64 3.53
C ILE A 104 31.04 36.52 2.37
N ALA A 105 32.00 37.44 2.36
CA ALA A 105 33.05 37.55 1.37
C ALA A 105 33.98 36.33 1.37
N GLY A 106 34.44 35.96 0.17
CA GLY A 106 35.71 35.27 -0.04
C GLY A 106 35.78 33.80 0.38
N ARG A 107 35.15 32.89 -0.39
CA ARG A 107 35.67 31.52 -0.54
C ARG A 107 35.20 30.92 -1.86
N LYS A 108 36.15 30.51 -2.70
CA LYS A 108 35.90 29.73 -3.92
C LYS A 108 35.09 28.48 -3.55
N THR A 109 33.81 28.45 -3.93
CA THR A 109 32.95 27.28 -3.76
C THR A 109 33.09 26.38 -4.99
N ASN A 110 33.72 25.22 -4.80
CA ASN A 110 33.49 24.06 -5.64
C ASN A 110 32.01 23.67 -5.49
N ASN A 111 31.18 24.11 -6.43
CA ASN A 111 29.81 23.65 -6.58
C ASN A 111 29.82 22.30 -7.34
N GLU A 112 30.19 21.23 -6.66
CA GLU A 112 29.78 19.88 -7.08
C GLU A 112 28.41 19.58 -6.45
N HIS A 113 27.35 20.11 -7.07
CA HIS A 113 26.09 19.39 -7.06
C HIS A 113 26.29 18.19 -7.98
N VAL A 114 26.27 16.99 -7.42
CA VAL A 114 26.26 15.74 -8.18
C VAL A 114 24.95 15.70 -8.98
N ARG A 115 24.93 16.32 -10.16
CA ARG A 115 23.91 16.08 -11.18
C ARG A 115 24.03 14.61 -11.57
N ARG A 116 22.95 13.83 -11.43
CA ARG A 116 22.90 12.50 -12.04
C ARG A 116 23.04 12.69 -13.55
N ILE A 117 23.97 11.96 -14.14
CA ILE A 117 24.14 11.92 -15.59
C ILE A 117 23.29 10.75 -16.08
N CYS A 118 22.06 11.03 -16.49
CA CYS A 118 21.35 10.08 -17.33
C CYS A 118 21.93 10.13 -18.75
N HIS A 119 21.99 8.99 -19.42
CA HIS A 119 22.38 8.90 -20.81
C HIS A 119 21.18 8.42 -21.60
N ILE A 120 20.95 9.01 -22.78
CA ILE A 120 19.93 8.52 -23.69
C ILE A 120 20.33 7.09 -24.07
N PRO A 121 19.50 6.08 -23.78
CA PRO A 121 19.76 4.73 -24.25
C PRO A 121 19.86 4.77 -25.77
N LYS A 122 20.90 4.13 -26.34
CA LYS A 122 21.01 4.05 -27.81
C LYS A 122 19.71 3.50 -28.39
N PRO A 123 19.22 4.03 -29.52
CA PRO A 123 18.04 3.49 -30.18
C PRO A 123 18.20 2.00 -30.39
N THR A 124 17.23 1.26 -29.91
CA THR A 124 17.15 -0.18 -30.08
C THR A 124 15.92 -0.48 -30.93
N THR A 125 15.75 -1.72 -31.38
CA THR A 125 14.49 -2.15 -32.01
C THR A 125 13.25 -1.99 -31.11
N GLN A 126 13.45 -1.81 -29.80
CA GLN A 126 12.42 -1.60 -28.77
C GLN A 126 11.97 -0.15 -28.69
N TYR A 127 12.94 0.76 -28.61
CA TYR A 127 12.72 2.19 -28.60
C TYR A 127 13.39 2.78 -29.85
N PRO A 128 12.87 2.48 -31.06
CA PRO A 128 13.51 2.91 -32.31
C PRO A 128 13.50 4.44 -32.42
N LEU A 129 12.56 5.08 -31.72
CA LEU A 129 12.40 6.53 -31.66
C LEU A 129 12.89 7.09 -30.31
N CYS A 130 13.77 6.40 -29.55
CA CYS A 130 14.21 6.88 -28.23
C CYS A 130 14.84 8.28 -28.34
N ASP A 131 15.85 8.42 -29.20
CA ASP A 131 16.53 9.69 -29.46
C ASP A 131 15.56 10.76 -29.97
N GLU A 132 14.63 10.37 -30.83
CA GLU A 132 13.64 11.26 -31.44
C GLU A 132 12.59 11.73 -30.44
N LYS A 133 12.08 10.84 -29.56
CA LYS A 133 11.13 11.17 -28.49
C LYS A 133 11.80 12.06 -27.43
N VAL A 134 13.05 11.76 -27.04
CA VAL A 134 13.82 12.62 -26.13
C VAL A 134 14.01 14.00 -26.76
N SER A 135 14.46 14.05 -28.01
CA SER A 135 14.64 15.31 -28.75
C SER A 135 13.33 16.07 -28.89
N TYR A 136 12.22 15.38 -29.16
CA TYR A 136 10.89 15.97 -29.27
C TYR A 136 10.48 16.62 -27.95
N VAL A 137 10.65 15.94 -26.81
CA VAL A 137 10.34 16.51 -25.50
C VAL A 137 11.29 17.67 -25.18
N GLN A 138 12.58 17.59 -25.54
CA GLN A 138 13.53 18.71 -25.36
C GLN A 138 13.17 19.95 -26.18
N ILE A 139 12.69 19.77 -27.42
CA ILE A 139 12.29 20.86 -28.31
C ILE A 139 10.96 21.46 -27.84
N ASN A 140 10.01 20.61 -27.48
CA ASN A 140 8.64 21.01 -27.14
C ASN A 140 8.45 21.22 -25.64
N TRP A 141 9.52 21.18 -24.83
CA TRP A 141 9.45 21.20 -23.36
C TRP A 141 8.60 22.35 -22.80
N GLY A 142 8.57 23.49 -23.50
CA GLY A 142 7.78 24.66 -23.11
C GLY A 142 6.26 24.50 -23.25
N MET A 143 5.77 23.38 -23.79
CA MET A 143 4.34 23.06 -23.76
C MET A 143 3.89 22.87 -22.30
N PRO A 144 2.69 23.36 -21.93
CA PRO A 144 2.19 23.24 -20.55
C PRO A 144 2.22 21.82 -20.00
N CYS A 145 1.93 20.83 -20.84
CA CYS A 145 1.97 19.43 -20.44
C CYS A 145 3.37 19.00 -19.97
N TYR A 146 4.45 19.40 -20.62
CA TYR A 146 5.80 18.97 -20.24
C TYR A 146 6.37 19.82 -19.10
N ALA A 147 6.40 21.15 -19.25
CA ALA A 147 7.02 22.04 -18.26
C ALA A 147 6.18 22.25 -16.99
N MET A 148 4.86 22.40 -17.12
CA MET A 148 3.99 22.84 -16.02
C MET A 148 3.26 21.68 -15.35
N GLU A 149 2.78 20.71 -16.13
CA GLU A 149 2.00 19.59 -15.59
C GLU A 149 2.88 18.42 -15.13
N ASN A 150 3.96 18.13 -15.86
CA ASN A 150 4.87 17.00 -15.58
C ASN A 150 6.24 17.43 -15.04
N ASN A 151 6.48 18.72 -14.81
CA ASN A 151 7.73 19.28 -14.26
C ASN A 151 9.01 18.81 -15.00
N ILE A 152 8.90 18.58 -16.31
CA ILE A 152 10.02 18.13 -17.15
C ILE A 152 10.87 19.33 -17.51
N ARG A 153 12.19 19.19 -17.35
CA ARG A 153 13.15 20.20 -17.80
C ARG A 153 13.90 19.71 -19.02
N HIS A 154 14.00 20.55 -20.05
CA HIS A 154 14.78 20.23 -21.25
C HIS A 154 16.25 19.92 -20.97
N ASP A 155 16.82 20.49 -19.90
CA ASP A 155 18.20 20.29 -19.46
C ASP A 155 18.37 19.16 -18.44
N ASP A 156 17.28 18.50 -18.03
CA ASP A 156 17.29 17.33 -17.16
C ASP A 156 16.86 16.09 -17.93
N LEU A 157 17.85 15.41 -18.49
CA LEU A 157 17.65 14.20 -19.28
C LEU A 157 17.03 13.05 -18.46
N CYS A 158 17.24 13.01 -17.14
CA CYS A 158 16.60 12.01 -16.30
C CYS A 158 15.08 12.21 -16.29
N SER A 159 14.62 13.46 -16.08
CA SER A 159 13.19 13.80 -16.08
C SER A 159 12.48 13.41 -17.39
N ILE A 160 13.16 13.60 -18.53
CA ILE A 160 12.62 13.25 -19.85
C ILE A 160 12.54 11.74 -20.05
N LEU A 161 13.58 11.00 -19.68
CA LEU A 161 13.58 9.54 -19.81
C LEU A 161 12.54 8.88 -18.89
N ILE A 162 12.29 9.47 -17.73
CA ILE A 162 11.25 9.04 -16.80
C ILE A 162 9.87 9.26 -17.40
N TYR A 163 9.61 10.45 -17.97
CA TYR A 163 8.37 10.72 -18.67
C TYR A 163 8.08 9.72 -19.79
N LEU A 164 9.13 9.29 -20.51
CA LEU A 164 9.01 8.35 -21.62
C LEU A 164 8.98 6.86 -21.21
N SER A 165 9.00 6.55 -19.91
CA SER A 165 9.08 5.16 -19.45
C SER A 165 7.76 4.40 -19.61
N GLU A 166 7.87 3.11 -19.89
CA GLU A 166 6.75 2.18 -20.03
C GLU A 166 6.58 1.38 -18.74
N ILE A 167 5.38 1.43 -18.14
CA ILE A 167 5.07 0.77 -16.87
C ILE A 167 3.90 -0.19 -17.03
N VAL A 168 4.14 -1.45 -16.68
CA VAL A 168 3.09 -2.47 -16.59
C VAL A 168 2.51 -2.48 -15.18
N VAL A 169 1.18 -2.41 -15.08
CA VAL A 169 0.44 -2.54 -13.83
C VAL A 169 -0.41 -3.80 -13.89
N PHE A 170 -0.04 -4.83 -13.15
CA PHE A 170 -0.76 -6.09 -13.08
C PHE A 170 -1.58 -6.21 -11.78
N LEU A 171 -2.89 -6.24 -11.93
CA LEU A 171 -3.87 -6.30 -10.84
C LEU A 171 -4.10 -7.76 -10.39
N GLY A 172 -3.06 -8.40 -9.86
CA GLY A 172 -3.00 -9.84 -9.59
C GLY A 172 -4.12 -10.41 -8.73
N ALA A 173 -4.43 -9.79 -7.59
CA ALA A 173 -5.49 -10.26 -6.69
C ALA A 173 -6.87 -10.25 -7.38
N PHE A 174 -7.13 -9.25 -8.22
CA PHE A 174 -8.38 -9.15 -8.98
C PHE A 174 -8.42 -10.10 -10.18
N ALA A 175 -7.26 -10.39 -10.78
CA ALA A 175 -7.12 -11.36 -11.85
C ALA A 175 -7.34 -12.80 -11.34
N VAL A 176 -6.85 -13.11 -10.13
CA VAL A 176 -7.00 -14.41 -9.48
C VAL A 176 -8.39 -14.57 -8.86
N ASP A 177 -8.94 -13.53 -8.23
CA ASP A 177 -10.28 -13.54 -7.68
C ASP A 177 -11.14 -12.35 -8.13
N PRO A 178 -11.87 -12.50 -9.25
CA PRO A 178 -12.77 -11.47 -9.75
C PRO A 178 -13.96 -11.14 -8.81
N ARG A 179 -14.22 -11.95 -7.77
CA ARG A 179 -15.27 -11.64 -6.77
C ARG A 179 -14.97 -10.36 -6.02
N ILE A 180 -13.69 -10.03 -5.81
CA ILE A 180 -13.27 -8.80 -5.12
C ILE A 180 -13.87 -7.57 -5.83
N LEU A 181 -13.85 -7.54 -7.17
CA LEU A 181 -14.46 -6.46 -7.96
C LEU A 181 -16.00 -6.48 -7.88
N ARG A 182 -16.62 -7.65 -7.81
CA ARG A 182 -18.09 -7.78 -7.69
C ARG A 182 -18.60 -7.23 -6.35
N HIS A 183 -17.89 -7.50 -5.26
CA HIS A 183 -18.29 -7.06 -3.92
C HIS A 183 -17.93 -5.60 -3.60
N ALA A 184 -17.16 -4.92 -4.46
CA ALA A 184 -16.82 -3.50 -4.30
C ALA A 184 -18.07 -2.60 -4.15
N PHE A 185 -19.18 -2.96 -4.78
CA PHE A 185 -20.43 -2.19 -4.76
C PHE A 185 -21.43 -2.62 -3.67
N SER A 186 -21.13 -3.68 -2.91
CA SER A 186 -22.00 -4.23 -1.86
C SER A 186 -21.38 -4.21 -0.47
N GLY A 187 -20.31 -3.44 -0.27
CA GLY A 187 -19.66 -3.26 1.03
C GLY A 187 -18.44 -4.16 1.27
N GLY A 188 -17.84 -4.71 0.21
CA GLY A 188 -16.60 -5.48 0.26
C GLY A 188 -15.34 -4.66 0.58
N ALA A 189 -14.18 -5.32 0.58
CA ALA A 189 -12.89 -4.69 0.81
C ALA A 189 -12.57 -3.73 -0.35
N LEU A 190 -12.41 -2.44 -0.03
CA LEU A 190 -12.18 -1.36 -1.00
C LEU A 190 -10.81 -0.69 -0.83
N GLY A 191 -10.07 -1.00 0.25
CA GLY A 191 -8.81 -0.31 0.57
C GLY A 191 -7.77 -0.50 -0.53
N GLU A 192 -7.54 -1.74 -0.93
CA GLU A 192 -6.61 -2.09 -2.02
C GLU A 192 -7.03 -1.46 -3.35
N MET A 193 -8.34 -1.39 -3.62
CA MET A 193 -8.85 -0.77 -4.86
C MET A 193 -8.62 0.75 -4.88
N VAL A 194 -8.75 1.42 -3.72
CA VAL A 194 -8.41 2.84 -3.59
C VAL A 194 -6.93 3.05 -3.88
N GLN A 195 -6.06 2.26 -3.25
CA GLN A 195 -4.62 2.34 -3.47
C GLN A 195 -4.23 2.09 -4.93
N TRP A 196 -4.76 1.04 -5.56
CA TRP A 196 -4.50 0.76 -6.97
C TRP A 196 -4.97 1.88 -7.90
N SER A 197 -6.16 2.41 -7.69
CA SER A 197 -6.67 3.54 -8.46
C SER A 197 -5.74 4.75 -8.36
N ASP A 198 -5.26 5.06 -7.16
CA ASP A 198 -4.46 6.26 -6.93
C ASP A 198 -3.02 6.07 -7.45
N ILE A 199 -2.46 4.85 -7.41
CA ILE A 199 -1.17 4.52 -8.03
C ILE A 199 -1.25 4.70 -9.55
N ILE A 200 -2.26 4.09 -10.21
CA ILE A 200 -2.43 4.18 -11.67
C ILE A 200 -2.60 5.64 -12.10
N VAL A 201 -3.46 6.40 -11.40
CA VAL A 201 -3.67 7.82 -11.69
C VAL A 201 -2.38 8.62 -11.48
N SER A 202 -1.63 8.37 -10.40
CA SER A 202 -0.40 9.12 -10.14
C SER A 202 0.65 8.86 -11.22
N LEU A 203 0.84 7.61 -11.61
CA LEU A 203 1.79 7.26 -12.68
C LEU A 203 1.36 7.88 -14.03
N TYR A 204 0.06 7.87 -14.32
CA TYR A 204 -0.48 8.49 -15.54
C TYR A 204 -0.27 10.01 -15.55
N LEU A 205 -0.50 10.67 -14.42
CA LEU A 205 -0.31 12.12 -14.27
C LEU A 205 1.16 12.55 -14.30
N LEU A 206 2.09 11.65 -13.96
CA LEU A 206 3.54 11.85 -14.13
C LEU A 206 4.00 11.59 -15.58
N GLY A 207 3.08 11.19 -16.45
CA GLY A 207 3.28 11.11 -17.89
C GLY A 207 3.77 9.77 -18.42
N HIS A 208 3.87 8.76 -17.56
CA HIS A 208 4.28 7.40 -17.94
C HIS A 208 3.30 6.75 -18.91
N ASP A 209 3.83 5.94 -19.83
CA ASP A 209 3.00 5.07 -20.67
C ASP A 209 2.58 3.84 -19.85
N LEU A 210 1.28 3.70 -19.63
CA LEU A 210 0.74 2.68 -18.71
C LEU A 210 0.00 1.58 -19.46
N VAL A 211 0.37 0.36 -19.13
CA VAL A 211 -0.38 -0.83 -19.51
C VAL A 211 -1.00 -1.46 -18.27
N VAL A 212 -2.32 -1.39 -18.16
CA VAL A 212 -3.06 -1.99 -17.04
C VAL A 212 -3.55 -3.38 -17.46
N VAL A 213 -2.97 -4.41 -16.85
CA VAL A 213 -3.30 -5.82 -17.06
C VAL A 213 -4.20 -6.31 -15.95
N LYS A 214 -5.36 -6.87 -16.32
CA LYS A 214 -6.38 -7.32 -15.36
C LYS A 214 -6.70 -8.80 -15.43
N ASP A 215 -6.14 -9.52 -16.40
CA ASP A 215 -6.32 -10.96 -16.53
C ASP A 215 -5.01 -11.67 -16.90
N LEU A 216 -4.97 -12.97 -16.61
CA LEU A 216 -3.77 -13.78 -16.76
C LEU A 216 -3.40 -14.03 -18.23
N SER A 217 -4.38 -14.00 -19.13
CA SER A 217 -4.14 -14.22 -20.56
C SER A 217 -3.48 -13.01 -21.23
N GLU A 218 -3.86 -11.82 -20.78
CA GLU A 218 -3.26 -10.57 -21.19
C GLU A 218 -1.83 -10.42 -20.65
N LEU A 219 -1.58 -10.89 -19.41
CA LEU A 219 -0.25 -10.87 -18.80
C LEU A 219 0.80 -11.60 -19.65
N GLN A 220 0.43 -12.69 -20.32
CA GLN A 220 1.33 -13.45 -21.20
C GLN A 220 1.84 -12.66 -22.41
N ARG A 221 1.19 -11.54 -22.75
CA ARG A 221 1.66 -10.64 -23.82
C ARG A 221 2.86 -9.80 -23.41
N TYR A 222 3.01 -9.57 -22.11
CA TYR A 222 4.05 -8.75 -21.49
C TYR A 222 5.06 -9.59 -20.72
N ILE A 223 4.71 -10.83 -20.36
CA ILE A 223 5.62 -11.79 -19.75
C ILE A 223 5.68 -13.02 -20.65
N PRO A 224 6.75 -13.18 -21.45
CA PRO A 224 6.87 -14.26 -22.40
C PRO A 224 6.81 -15.63 -21.72
N VAL A 225 6.05 -16.55 -22.31
CA VAL A 225 5.98 -17.94 -21.88
C VAL A 225 7.24 -18.67 -22.36
N PRO A 226 7.97 -19.39 -21.48
CA PRO A 226 9.06 -20.26 -21.92
C PRO A 226 8.54 -21.33 -22.89
N ASN A 227 9.33 -21.72 -23.89
CA ASN A 227 9.02 -22.92 -24.66
C ASN A 227 9.15 -24.18 -23.78
N GLU A 228 8.79 -25.35 -24.31
CA GLU A 228 8.82 -26.63 -23.58
C GLU A 228 10.19 -26.98 -22.99
N ASN A 229 11.28 -26.41 -23.53
CA ASN A 229 12.66 -26.58 -23.04
C ASN A 229 13.08 -25.52 -22.01
N GLY A 230 12.16 -24.66 -21.60
CA GLY A 230 12.42 -23.57 -20.66
C GLY A 230 13.14 -22.37 -21.28
N CYS A 231 13.29 -22.29 -22.62
CA CYS A 231 13.96 -21.19 -23.33
C CYS A 231 12.97 -20.17 -23.90
N ILE A 232 13.35 -18.89 -23.93
CA ILE A 232 12.59 -17.82 -24.58
C ILE A 232 13.10 -17.63 -26.01
N ASN A 233 12.18 -17.49 -26.97
CA ASN A 233 12.53 -17.14 -28.35
C ASN A 233 12.91 -15.65 -28.42
N ASN A 234 13.92 -15.28 -29.22
CA ASN A 234 14.33 -13.88 -29.47
C ASN A 234 13.16 -12.94 -29.87
N ARG A 235 12.09 -13.46 -30.49
CA ARG A 235 10.85 -12.67 -30.74
C ARG A 235 10.09 -12.32 -29.46
N THR A 236 10.16 -13.16 -28.43
CA THR A 236 9.47 -13.02 -27.13
C THR A 236 10.33 -12.28 -26.09
N VAL A 237 11.67 -12.25 -26.23
CA VAL A 237 12.54 -11.33 -25.45
C VAL A 237 12.12 -9.87 -25.67
N ARG A 238 11.57 -9.55 -26.84
CA ARG A 238 10.96 -8.24 -27.14
C ARG A 238 9.67 -7.92 -26.36
N GLN A 239 9.16 -8.83 -25.54
CA GLN A 239 7.98 -8.59 -24.71
C GLN A 239 8.33 -8.15 -23.27
N PHE A 240 9.59 -8.27 -22.83
CA PHE A 240 10.08 -7.75 -21.55
C PHE A 240 10.35 -6.24 -21.56
N GLN A 241 9.76 -5.55 -22.52
CA GLN A 241 10.21 -4.26 -23.01
C GLN A 241 9.63 -3.06 -22.25
N TYR A 242 9.42 -3.22 -20.94
CA TYR A 242 8.96 -2.18 -20.03
C TYR A 242 9.97 -1.93 -18.91
N ASP A 243 9.88 -0.77 -18.28
CA ASP A 243 10.83 -0.28 -17.28
C ASP A 243 10.49 -0.77 -15.87
N LEU A 244 9.19 -0.75 -15.52
CA LEU A 244 8.71 -1.15 -14.19
C LEU A 244 7.48 -2.07 -14.28
N LEU A 245 7.35 -2.95 -13.29
CA LEU A 245 6.17 -3.77 -13.05
C LEU A 245 5.61 -3.45 -11.67
N TYR A 246 4.40 -2.91 -11.61
CA TYR A 246 3.63 -2.85 -10.37
C TYR A 246 2.68 -4.06 -10.31
N THR A 247 2.73 -4.83 -9.24
CA THR A 247 1.81 -5.96 -9.00
C THR A 247 1.53 -6.09 -7.51
N ASP A 248 0.55 -6.91 -7.11
CA ASP A 248 0.37 -7.31 -5.71
C ASP A 248 1.01 -8.68 -5.42
N VAL A 249 0.96 -9.10 -4.16
CA VAL A 249 1.50 -10.39 -3.66
C VAL A 249 0.88 -11.59 -4.38
N SER A 250 -0.40 -11.52 -4.75
CA SER A 250 -1.07 -12.58 -5.52
C SER A 250 -0.51 -12.66 -6.94
N GLY A 251 -0.33 -11.50 -7.58
CA GLY A 251 0.18 -11.42 -8.94
C GLY A 251 1.63 -11.86 -9.08
N ILE A 252 2.51 -11.46 -8.16
CA ILE A 252 3.89 -11.96 -8.14
C ILE A 252 3.94 -13.47 -7.84
N GLY A 253 3.09 -13.98 -6.94
CA GLY A 253 2.97 -15.41 -6.69
C GLY A 253 2.60 -16.18 -7.96
N PHE A 254 1.64 -15.67 -8.74
CA PHE A 254 1.32 -16.21 -10.05
C PHE A 254 2.52 -16.14 -11.00
N ILE A 255 3.18 -14.99 -11.10
CA ILE A 255 4.32 -14.78 -12.02
C ILE A 255 5.45 -15.76 -11.72
N ILE A 256 5.82 -15.93 -10.45
CA ILE A 256 6.89 -16.86 -10.04
C ILE A 256 6.50 -18.30 -10.38
N ASN A 257 5.25 -18.69 -10.11
CA ASN A 257 4.79 -20.06 -10.35
C ASN A 257 4.67 -20.39 -11.85
N THR A 258 4.28 -19.42 -12.68
CA THR A 258 4.07 -19.63 -14.12
C THR A 258 5.33 -19.38 -14.95
N PHE A 259 6.17 -18.41 -14.57
CA PHE A 259 7.30 -17.94 -15.38
C PHE A 259 8.66 -18.11 -14.66
N GLY A 260 8.71 -18.93 -13.61
CA GLY A 260 9.78 -19.06 -12.61
C GLY A 260 11.23 -18.82 -13.05
N PRO A 261 11.74 -19.45 -14.13
CA PRO A 261 13.13 -19.24 -14.57
C PRO A 261 13.48 -17.79 -14.93
N TYR A 262 12.49 -17.00 -15.35
CA TYR A 262 12.67 -15.63 -15.85
C TYR A 262 12.26 -14.55 -14.85
N TRP A 263 11.75 -14.96 -13.69
CA TRP A 263 11.52 -14.05 -12.58
C TRP A 263 12.78 -13.26 -12.21
N SER A 264 13.99 -13.81 -12.44
CA SER A 264 15.25 -13.09 -12.21
C SER A 264 15.35 -11.76 -12.96
N GLU A 265 14.89 -11.71 -14.22
CA GLU A 265 14.94 -10.50 -15.07
C GLU A 265 13.93 -9.44 -14.63
N LEU A 266 12.77 -9.88 -14.12
CA LEU A 266 11.71 -8.99 -13.63
C LEU A 266 11.89 -8.57 -12.18
N ARG A 267 12.72 -9.32 -11.42
CA ARG A 267 12.86 -9.16 -9.99
C ARG A 267 13.17 -7.73 -9.62
N CYS A 268 14.15 -7.11 -10.26
CA CYS A 268 14.59 -5.75 -9.92
C CYS A 268 13.62 -4.64 -10.38
N LYS A 269 12.83 -4.90 -11.43
CA LYS A 269 11.83 -3.97 -11.97
C LYS A 269 10.52 -3.97 -11.17
N THR A 270 10.30 -4.99 -10.36
CA THR A 270 9.01 -5.20 -9.70
C THR A 270 8.82 -4.30 -8.47
N ARG A 271 7.62 -3.77 -8.30
CA ARG A 271 7.11 -3.10 -7.09
C ARG A 271 5.86 -3.88 -6.65
N VAL A 272 5.87 -4.39 -5.41
CA VAL A 272 4.84 -5.27 -4.87
C VAL A 272 3.96 -4.49 -3.91
N VAL A 273 2.73 -4.17 -4.31
CA VAL A 273 1.73 -3.55 -3.44
C VAL A 273 1.30 -4.58 -2.39
N ASP A 274 1.65 -4.31 -1.14
CA ASP A 274 1.44 -5.19 0.02
C ASP A 274 1.00 -4.34 1.21
N SER A 275 -0.32 -4.24 1.40
CA SER A 275 -0.96 -3.33 2.36
C SER A 275 -0.33 -3.39 3.76
N PHE A 276 -0.06 -4.60 4.28
CA PHE A 276 0.39 -4.81 5.67
C PHE A 276 1.91 -4.95 5.80
N GLY A 277 2.61 -5.10 4.68
CA GLY A 277 4.06 -5.21 4.62
C GLY A 277 4.59 -6.61 4.92
N THR A 278 5.87 -6.80 4.57
CA THR A 278 6.59 -8.06 4.62
C THR A 278 7.92 -7.85 5.35
N GLU A 279 8.19 -8.64 6.40
CA GLU A 279 9.43 -8.62 7.16
C GLU A 279 10.45 -9.66 6.64
N ALA A 280 11.73 -9.43 6.93
CA ALA A 280 12.88 -10.15 6.38
C ALA A 280 12.81 -11.68 6.53
N GLU A 281 12.43 -12.14 7.72
CA GLU A 281 12.32 -13.56 8.07
C GLU A 281 11.27 -14.32 7.26
N PHE A 282 10.23 -13.63 6.77
CA PHE A 282 9.19 -14.22 5.93
C PHE A 282 9.53 -14.13 4.45
N ASN A 283 10.38 -13.19 4.06
CA ASN A 283 10.80 -12.96 2.68
C ASN A 283 11.90 -13.94 2.24
N TYR A 284 12.91 -14.19 3.07
CA TYR A 284 14.06 -15.02 2.69
C TYR A 284 13.78 -16.52 2.94
N LYS A 285 13.61 -17.27 1.85
CA LYS A 285 13.15 -18.67 1.84
C LYS A 285 13.99 -19.61 2.71
N LYS A 286 15.32 -19.46 2.72
CA LYS A 286 16.19 -20.33 3.54
C LYS A 286 16.06 -20.04 5.03
N PHE A 287 15.67 -18.82 5.42
CA PHE A 287 15.46 -18.48 6.83
C PHE A 287 14.09 -18.93 7.29
N SER A 288 13.04 -18.67 6.50
CA SER A 288 11.69 -19.13 6.78
C SER A 288 11.58 -20.66 6.85
N ALA A 289 12.35 -21.39 6.04
CA ALA A 289 12.36 -22.85 6.05
C ALA A 289 12.99 -23.47 7.32
N ARG A 290 13.79 -22.71 8.09
CA ARG A 290 14.44 -23.22 9.32
C ARG A 290 13.51 -23.29 10.51
N ASP A 291 12.43 -22.51 10.50
CA ASP A 291 11.51 -22.41 11.62
C ASP A 291 10.10 -22.21 11.08
N SER A 292 9.21 -23.17 11.37
CA SER A 292 7.83 -23.16 10.90
C SER A 292 7.08 -21.88 11.31
N LYS A 293 7.50 -21.21 12.39
CA LYS A 293 6.90 -19.94 12.78
C LYS A 293 7.14 -18.84 11.76
N TYR A 294 8.15 -18.92 10.89
CA TYR A 294 8.41 -17.93 9.85
C TYR A 294 7.84 -18.32 8.48
N GLN A 295 7.04 -19.38 8.41
CA GLN A 295 6.30 -19.72 7.20
C GLN A 295 5.07 -18.82 7.05
N SER A 296 4.84 -18.38 5.82
CA SER A 296 3.67 -17.59 5.42
C SER A 296 3.32 -17.94 3.98
N GLN A 297 2.03 -18.05 3.67
CA GLN A 297 1.53 -18.23 2.31
C GLN A 297 1.78 -17.01 1.40
N TRP A 298 2.10 -15.86 2.01
CA TRP A 298 2.34 -14.59 1.32
C TRP A 298 3.84 -14.22 1.24
N GLY A 299 4.71 -15.03 1.83
CA GLY A 299 6.16 -14.78 1.91
C GLY A 299 6.98 -15.49 0.82
N ASN A 300 8.27 -15.72 1.10
CA ASN A 300 9.22 -16.47 0.27
C ASN A 300 9.44 -15.90 -1.15
N LEU A 301 9.33 -14.58 -1.31
CA LEU A 301 9.48 -13.90 -2.60
C LEU A 301 10.93 -13.52 -2.92
N GLU A 302 11.82 -13.56 -1.92
CA GLU A 302 13.26 -13.26 -2.04
C GLU A 302 13.56 -11.92 -2.75
N LEU A 303 12.75 -10.91 -2.43
CA LEU A 303 12.84 -9.54 -2.94
C LEU A 303 13.66 -8.63 -2.01
N ASN A 304 14.20 -7.52 -2.55
CA ASN A 304 14.62 -6.44 -1.67
C ASN A 304 13.37 -5.92 -0.92
N LEU A 305 13.44 -5.79 0.42
CA LEU A 305 12.26 -5.47 1.23
C LEU A 305 11.62 -4.12 0.87
N ARG A 306 12.38 -3.18 0.29
CA ARG A 306 11.87 -1.90 -0.21
C ARG A 306 11.00 -2.02 -1.46
N GLN A 307 11.00 -3.17 -2.12
CA GLN A 307 10.12 -3.43 -3.25
C GLN A 307 8.68 -3.69 -2.80
N PHE A 308 8.47 -4.06 -1.54
CA PHE A 308 7.13 -4.10 -0.95
C PHE A 308 6.65 -2.68 -0.64
N MET A 309 5.42 -2.39 -1.02
CA MET A 309 4.82 -1.06 -1.07
C MET A 309 3.57 -1.03 -0.17
N THR A 310 3.66 -0.38 0.98
CA THR A 310 2.63 -0.48 2.04
C THR A 310 1.55 0.59 1.98
N MET A 311 0.38 0.28 2.58
CA MET A 311 -0.76 1.20 2.70
C MET A 311 -0.48 2.36 3.66
N PHE A 312 0.23 2.10 4.75
CA PHE A 312 0.66 3.09 5.75
C PHE A 312 2.16 2.89 6.05
N PRO A 313 2.88 3.91 6.55
CA PRO A 313 4.31 3.83 6.84
C PRO A 313 4.62 3.09 8.16
N HIS A 314 4.04 1.91 8.34
CA HIS A 314 4.13 1.10 9.57
C HIS A 314 5.28 0.08 9.57
N SER A 315 5.80 -0.26 8.38
CA SER A 315 6.85 -1.27 8.17
C SER A 315 8.06 -0.60 7.52
N PRO A 316 9.03 -0.09 8.31
CA PRO A 316 10.17 0.67 7.78
C PRO A 316 11.16 -0.16 6.94
N ASP A 317 11.05 -1.49 6.97
CA ASP A 317 11.74 -2.38 6.02
C ASP A 317 11.20 -2.26 4.58
N ASN A 318 9.98 -1.76 4.44
CA ASN A 318 9.26 -1.64 3.18
C ASN A 318 9.12 -0.17 2.76
N SER A 319 8.83 0.06 1.49
CA SER A 319 8.55 1.41 0.99
C SER A 319 7.09 1.76 1.26
N PHE A 320 6.83 2.99 1.69
CA PHE A 320 5.47 3.49 1.84
C PHE A 320 4.96 4.05 0.51
N ILE A 321 3.88 3.51 -0.06
CA ILE A 321 3.27 4.05 -1.30
C ILE A 321 1.98 4.81 -1.00
N GLY A 322 1.20 4.37 -0.01
CA GLY A 322 0.00 5.06 0.44
C GLY A 322 -1.13 5.12 -0.59
N PHE A 323 -1.96 6.15 -0.45
CA PHE A 323 -3.14 6.45 -1.26
C PHE A 323 -3.52 7.92 -1.05
N VAL A 324 -4.51 8.42 -1.78
CA VAL A 324 -5.10 9.75 -1.58
C VAL A 324 -6.36 9.64 -0.73
N SER A 325 -6.42 10.40 0.36
CA SER A 325 -7.63 10.49 1.19
C SER A 325 -8.39 11.79 0.87
N GLY A 326 -9.69 11.66 0.59
CA GLY A 326 -10.52 12.79 0.16
C GLY A 326 -10.90 13.75 1.30
N ALA A 327 -10.77 15.06 1.01
CA ALA A 327 -11.58 16.21 1.50
C ALA A 327 -10.82 17.46 2.01
N ALA A 328 -9.50 17.58 1.86
CA ALA A 328 -8.79 18.75 2.40
C ALA A 328 -8.81 20.03 1.52
N ASN A 329 -9.05 19.95 0.21
CA ASN A 329 -9.15 21.14 -0.65
C ASN A 329 -10.27 21.00 -1.68
N ARG A 330 -11.46 21.41 -1.29
CA ARG A 330 -12.54 21.74 -2.22
C ARG A 330 -12.27 23.09 -2.85
N THR A 331 -11.38 23.09 -3.82
CA THR A 331 -10.99 24.30 -4.54
C THR A 331 -12.06 24.76 -5.53
N SER A 332 -13.03 23.92 -5.90
CA SER A 332 -14.13 24.35 -6.76
C SER A 332 -15.17 25.17 -5.98
N LYS A 333 -15.42 26.41 -6.45
CA LYS A 333 -16.49 27.31 -5.96
C LYS A 333 -17.89 26.68 -5.98
N ARG A 334 -18.08 25.54 -6.65
CA ARG A 334 -19.35 24.81 -6.83
C ARG A 334 -19.60 23.69 -5.80
N SER A 335 -18.62 23.34 -4.96
CA SER A 335 -18.81 22.25 -4.00
C SER A 335 -19.75 22.66 -2.85
N LYS A 336 -20.86 21.92 -2.69
CA LYS A 336 -21.81 22.15 -1.58
C LYS A 336 -21.13 21.87 -0.25
N LYS A 337 -21.00 22.88 0.61
CA LYS A 337 -20.56 22.73 1.99
C LYS A 337 -21.75 22.38 2.87
N TYR A 338 -21.60 21.34 3.68
CA TYR A 338 -22.61 20.95 4.66
C TYR A 338 -22.16 21.34 6.07
N ALA A 339 -23.08 21.88 6.87
CA ALA A 339 -22.81 22.24 8.25
C ALA A 339 -22.67 20.99 9.14
N LYS A 340 -21.77 21.07 10.12
CA LYS A 340 -21.62 20.02 11.16
C LYS A 340 -22.92 19.89 11.96
N GLN A 341 -23.33 18.65 12.19
CA GLN A 341 -24.47 18.26 13.00
C GLN A 341 -23.99 17.49 14.23
N ASN A 342 -24.84 17.36 15.26
CA ASN A 342 -24.57 16.52 16.42
C ASN A 342 -24.78 15.04 16.05
N MET A 343 -23.98 14.55 15.12
CA MET A 343 -24.06 13.18 14.62
C MET A 343 -22.68 12.51 14.63
N ALA A 344 -22.69 11.21 14.88
CA ALA A 344 -21.58 10.30 14.75
C ALA A 344 -21.83 9.34 13.58
N LEU A 345 -20.79 9.06 12.80
CA LEU A 345 -20.82 8.02 11.77
C LEU A 345 -19.92 6.86 12.21
N VAL A 346 -20.48 5.65 12.24
CA VAL A 346 -19.77 4.44 12.67
C VAL A 346 -19.00 3.82 11.51
N TYR A 347 -17.74 3.48 11.77
CA TYR A 347 -16.84 2.81 10.85
C TYR A 347 -17.10 1.31 10.83
N ALA A 348 -18.21 0.90 10.22
CA ALA A 348 -18.55 -0.50 10.03
C ALA A 348 -19.53 -0.67 8.86
N LYS A 349 -19.05 -1.27 7.77
CA LYS A 349 -19.82 -1.49 6.53
C LYS A 349 -20.57 -2.82 6.49
N GLN A 350 -20.28 -3.71 7.43
CA GLN A 350 -20.92 -5.01 7.60
C GLN A 350 -21.49 -5.10 9.02
N ASP A 351 -22.68 -5.67 9.16
CA ASP A 351 -23.35 -5.88 10.43
C ASP A 351 -22.54 -6.75 11.40
N GLY A 352 -21.77 -7.73 10.89
CA GLY A 352 -20.83 -8.54 11.67
C GLY A 352 -19.77 -7.74 12.45
N TYR A 353 -19.51 -6.48 12.11
CA TYR A 353 -18.55 -5.63 12.86
C TYR A 353 -19.19 -4.96 14.08
N TRP A 354 -20.51 -5.01 14.23
CA TRP A 354 -21.26 -4.33 15.30
C TRP A 354 -21.39 -5.16 16.58
N ILE A 355 -20.74 -6.32 16.68
CA ILE A 355 -20.94 -7.28 17.77
C ILE A 355 -20.66 -6.76 19.21
N ILE A 356 -21.34 -7.38 20.18
CA ILE A 356 -21.74 -6.99 21.58
C ILE A 356 -20.79 -6.11 22.40
N ALA A 357 -19.46 -6.22 22.25
CA ALA A 357 -18.50 -5.50 23.11
C ALA A 357 -18.63 -3.97 23.01
N ASN A 358 -19.30 -3.48 21.97
CA ASN A 358 -19.44 -2.07 21.67
C ASN A 358 -20.73 -1.43 22.22
N ARG A 359 -21.65 -2.18 22.86
CA ARG A 359 -22.96 -1.60 23.23
C ARG A 359 -22.86 -0.43 24.21
N ARG A 360 -22.17 -0.62 25.34
CA ARG A 360 -21.94 0.45 26.34
C ARG A 360 -21.16 1.63 25.77
N TYR A 361 -20.25 1.34 24.84
CA TYR A 361 -19.48 2.35 24.13
C TYR A 361 -20.37 3.23 23.25
N LEU A 362 -21.22 2.61 22.43
CA LEU A 362 -22.19 3.30 21.58
C LEU A 362 -23.25 4.03 22.41
N ASP A 363 -23.77 3.42 23.48
CA ASP A 363 -24.73 4.06 24.38
C ASP A 363 -24.14 5.35 24.97
N LYS A 364 -22.86 5.32 25.36
CA LYS A 364 -22.21 6.50 25.92
C LYS A 364 -21.97 7.60 24.89
N ILE A 365 -21.68 7.24 23.64
CA ILE A 365 -21.59 8.21 22.54
C ILE A 365 -22.98 8.81 22.26
N HIS A 366 -24.03 8.00 22.31
CA HIS A 366 -25.39 8.40 21.98
C HIS A 366 -25.95 9.48 22.91
N GLU A 367 -25.47 9.55 24.16
CA GLU A 367 -25.79 10.66 25.08
C GLU A 367 -25.41 12.06 24.54
N TYR A 368 -24.52 12.14 23.55
CA TYR A 368 -24.02 13.41 22.99
C TYR A 368 -24.44 13.66 21.54
N VAL A 369 -24.66 12.61 20.75
CA VAL A 369 -24.87 12.69 19.29
C VAL A 369 -25.75 11.55 18.78
N ASP A 370 -26.44 11.77 17.66
CA ASP A 370 -27.15 10.73 16.92
C ASP A 370 -26.14 9.77 16.27
N ILE A 371 -26.41 8.47 16.31
CA ILE A 371 -25.48 7.45 15.78
C ILE A 371 -26.00 6.94 14.44
N HIS A 372 -25.17 7.07 13.41
CA HIS A 372 -25.48 6.65 12.05
C HIS A 372 -24.54 5.54 11.57
N GLY A 373 -25.06 4.67 10.72
CA GLY A 373 -24.30 3.60 10.07
C GLY A 373 -24.58 3.54 8.57
N THR A 374 -23.64 2.95 7.82
CA THR A 374 -23.75 2.70 6.37
C THR A 374 -23.37 1.26 6.08
N PHE A 375 -24.24 0.33 6.43
CA PHE A 375 -23.98 -1.11 6.33
C PHE A 375 -25.13 -1.88 5.71
N ASN A 376 -24.78 -2.98 5.06
CA ASN A 376 -25.76 -3.94 4.57
C ASN A 376 -26.31 -4.78 5.74
N ARG A 377 -27.60 -5.13 5.71
CA ARG A 377 -28.22 -6.04 6.66
C ARG A 377 -28.22 -7.44 6.05
N THR A 378 -27.25 -8.24 6.45
CA THR A 378 -27.02 -9.61 5.98
C THR A 378 -27.34 -10.66 7.04
N LEU A 379 -27.36 -10.29 8.32
CA LEU A 379 -27.81 -11.14 9.43
C LEU A 379 -29.34 -11.29 9.42
N GLY A 380 -29.82 -12.47 9.82
CA GLY A 380 -31.25 -12.76 9.96
C GLY A 380 -31.93 -11.79 10.93
N LEU A 381 -33.20 -11.44 10.65
CA LEU A 381 -34.00 -10.48 11.44
C LEU A 381 -34.08 -10.80 12.95
N GLY A 382 -33.90 -12.06 13.33
CA GLY A 382 -33.89 -12.52 14.72
C GLY A 382 -32.62 -12.17 15.52
N ASP A 383 -31.46 -12.06 14.86
CA ASP A 383 -30.16 -11.83 15.53
C ASP A 383 -29.78 -10.34 15.61
N LEU A 384 -30.32 -9.52 14.71
CA LEU A 384 -29.99 -8.10 14.54
C LEU A 384 -30.21 -7.21 15.80
N PRO A 385 -31.30 -7.36 16.60
CA PRO A 385 -31.54 -6.52 17.78
C PRO A 385 -30.51 -6.73 18.90
N TYR A 386 -29.82 -7.88 18.91
CA TYR A 386 -28.86 -8.22 19.95
C TYR A 386 -27.51 -7.48 19.77
N PHE A 387 -27.16 -7.15 18.53
CA PHE A 387 -25.87 -6.56 18.18
C PHE A 387 -25.94 -5.07 17.85
N ILE A 388 -27.03 -4.61 17.23
CA ILE A 388 -27.15 -3.23 16.75
C ILE A 388 -28.22 -2.48 17.57
N PRO A 389 -27.88 -1.37 18.23
CA PRO A 389 -28.85 -0.59 18.96
C PRO A 389 -29.99 -0.04 18.11
N LYS A 390 -31.21 -0.06 18.64
CA LYS A 390 -32.42 0.46 17.96
C LYS A 390 -32.32 1.94 17.58
N TYR A 391 -31.52 2.73 18.31
CA TYR A 391 -31.31 4.14 18.01
C TYR A 391 -30.34 4.38 16.82
N VAL A 392 -29.70 3.33 16.29
CA VAL A 392 -28.78 3.48 15.15
C VAL A 392 -29.59 3.75 13.89
N ILE A 393 -29.32 4.90 13.27
CA ILE A 393 -29.92 5.31 12.00
C ILE A 393 -29.07 4.72 10.87
N ASN A 394 -29.47 3.56 10.36
CA ASN A 394 -28.79 2.93 9.23
C ASN A 394 -29.26 3.53 7.90
N HIS A 395 -28.31 3.97 7.08
CA HIS A 395 -28.55 4.50 5.73
C HIS A 395 -28.33 3.46 4.62
N GLY A 396 -27.99 2.22 4.98
CA GLY A 396 -27.64 1.18 4.02
C GLY A 396 -26.30 1.44 3.33
N VAL A 397 -26.06 0.77 2.20
CA VAL A 397 -24.89 1.04 1.36
C VAL A 397 -25.16 2.31 0.57
N VAL A 398 -24.36 3.35 0.81
CA VAL A 398 -24.50 4.67 0.18
C VAL A 398 -23.41 4.93 -0.85
N ASN A 399 -23.68 5.83 -1.80
CA ASN A 399 -22.69 6.24 -2.81
C ASN A 399 -21.66 7.25 -2.26
N GLY A 400 -20.65 7.56 -3.08
CA GLY A 400 -19.55 8.48 -2.73
C GLY A 400 -20.01 9.90 -2.35
N THR A 401 -21.02 10.44 -3.02
CA THR A 401 -21.54 11.79 -2.73
C THR A 401 -22.27 11.84 -1.38
N THR A 402 -23.04 10.80 -1.07
CA THR A 402 -23.77 10.69 0.18
C THR A 402 -22.82 10.47 1.35
N ILE A 403 -21.83 9.58 1.24
CA ILE A 403 -20.86 9.35 2.33
C ILE A 403 -20.04 10.62 2.62
N ASP A 404 -19.61 11.35 1.58
CA ASP A 404 -18.89 12.62 1.73
C ASP A 404 -19.75 13.69 2.42
N LYS A 405 -21.05 13.80 2.09
CA LYS A 405 -21.99 14.65 2.82
C LYS A 405 -22.07 14.24 4.30
N MET A 406 -22.23 12.95 4.58
CA MET A 406 -22.34 12.46 5.95
C MET A 406 -21.07 12.74 6.76
N LEU A 407 -19.88 12.49 6.20
CA LEU A 407 -18.59 12.79 6.85
C LEU A 407 -18.45 14.29 7.17
N GLN A 408 -18.88 15.18 6.26
CA GLN A 408 -18.92 16.62 6.54
C GLN A 408 -19.87 16.97 7.68
N GLN A 409 -21.02 16.32 7.77
CA GLN A 409 -22.00 16.59 8.83
C GLN A 409 -21.58 15.97 10.17
N SER A 410 -20.83 14.86 10.18
CA SER A 410 -20.42 14.18 11.41
C SER A 410 -19.38 14.94 12.23
N LYS A 411 -19.64 15.08 13.53
CA LYS A 411 -18.64 15.54 14.51
C LYS A 411 -17.68 14.43 14.92
N VAL A 412 -18.18 13.19 14.91
CA VAL A 412 -17.43 12.02 15.39
C VAL A 412 -17.47 10.92 14.34
N PHE A 413 -16.33 10.29 14.11
CA PHE A 413 -16.21 9.04 13.37
C PHE A 413 -15.80 7.94 14.36
N VAL A 414 -16.57 6.86 14.41
CA VAL A 414 -16.54 5.91 15.52
C VAL A 414 -15.95 4.59 15.06
N GLY A 415 -14.73 4.27 15.50
CA GLY A 415 -14.11 2.98 15.26
C GLY A 415 -14.68 1.89 16.18
N LEU A 416 -14.85 0.67 15.65
CA LEU A 416 -15.31 -0.50 16.40
C LEU A 416 -14.22 -1.57 16.64
N GLY A 417 -12.98 -1.29 16.23
CA GLY A 417 -11.83 -2.18 16.40
C GLY A 417 -11.55 -3.09 15.19
N PHE A 418 -12.40 -3.03 14.18
CA PHE A 418 -12.23 -3.63 12.86
C PHE A 418 -13.07 -2.85 11.82
N PRO A 419 -12.63 -2.67 10.56
CA PRO A 419 -11.37 -3.14 9.97
C PRO A 419 -10.13 -2.44 10.51
N TYR A 420 -8.99 -3.15 10.47
CA TYR A 420 -7.68 -2.58 10.81
C TYR A 420 -7.17 -1.71 9.67
N GLU A 421 -6.52 -0.58 10.00
CA GLU A 421 -5.67 0.19 9.07
C GLU A 421 -6.33 0.45 7.70
N GLY A 422 -7.60 0.89 7.71
CA GLY A 422 -8.31 1.29 6.50
C GLY A 422 -8.23 2.80 6.24
N PRO A 423 -8.68 3.25 5.04
CA PRO A 423 -8.60 4.66 4.63
C PRO A 423 -9.65 5.57 5.26
N ALA A 424 -10.82 5.02 5.66
CA ALA A 424 -11.97 5.80 6.09
C ALA A 424 -11.73 6.76 7.29
N PRO A 425 -10.91 6.40 8.31
CA PRO A 425 -10.55 7.35 9.36
C PRO A 425 -9.88 8.63 8.83
N LEU A 426 -9.03 8.53 7.81
CA LEU A 426 -8.40 9.72 7.22
C LEU A 426 -9.41 10.57 6.46
N GLU A 427 -10.38 9.96 5.77
CA GLU A 427 -11.45 10.70 5.07
C GLU A 427 -12.34 11.45 6.07
N ALA A 428 -12.59 10.86 7.23
CA ALA A 428 -13.35 11.51 8.29
C ALA A 428 -12.60 12.71 8.89
N ILE A 429 -11.30 12.56 9.17
CA ILE A 429 -10.45 13.62 9.69
C ILE A 429 -10.30 14.76 8.65
N ALA A 430 -10.16 14.40 7.37
CA ALA A 430 -10.15 15.34 6.24
C ALA A 430 -11.46 16.13 6.11
N ASN A 431 -12.57 15.61 6.63
CA ASN A 431 -13.85 16.32 6.71
C ASN A 431 -14.08 17.01 8.07
N GLY A 432 -13.10 17.02 8.97
CA GLY A 432 -13.19 17.68 10.28
C GLY A 432 -14.02 16.92 11.31
N ALA A 433 -14.14 15.59 11.19
CA ALA A 433 -14.66 14.73 12.25
C ALA A 433 -13.51 14.25 13.16
N ALA A 434 -13.77 14.12 14.45
CA ALA A 434 -12.84 13.47 15.37
C ALA A 434 -12.99 11.95 15.25
N PHE A 435 -11.89 11.22 15.06
CA PHE A 435 -11.88 9.76 15.06
C PHE A 435 -11.70 9.22 16.47
N LEU A 436 -12.69 8.47 16.97
CA LEU A 436 -12.51 7.63 18.15
C LEU A 436 -11.84 6.33 17.69
N ASN A 437 -10.57 6.16 18.04
CA ASN A 437 -9.73 5.04 17.62
C ASN A 437 -9.65 4.00 18.76
N PRO A 438 -10.22 2.80 18.61
CA PRO A 438 -10.13 1.77 19.63
C PRO A 438 -8.68 1.36 19.88
N LYS A 439 -8.22 1.55 21.11
CA LYS A 439 -6.96 0.99 21.62
C LYS A 439 -7.17 -0.49 21.91
N PHE A 440 -6.25 -1.33 21.45
CA PHE A 440 -6.31 -2.75 21.76
C PHE A 440 -5.75 -2.98 23.17
N THR A 441 -6.64 -3.37 24.07
CA THR A 441 -6.35 -3.79 25.45
C THR A 441 -6.85 -5.23 25.65
N ASN A 442 -6.33 -5.92 26.67
CA ASN A 442 -6.79 -7.27 27.03
C ASN A 442 -8.29 -7.32 27.41
N ALA A 443 -8.89 -6.16 27.73
CA ALA A 443 -10.33 -6.06 28.02
C ALA A 443 -11.19 -6.00 26.74
N PHE A 444 -10.62 -5.53 25.63
CA PHE A 444 -11.34 -5.23 24.41
C PHE A 444 -11.52 -6.42 23.47
N LYS A 445 -10.59 -7.40 23.48
CA LYS A 445 -10.70 -8.66 22.74
C LYS A 445 -10.29 -9.86 23.59
N LYS A 446 -10.83 -11.03 23.24
CA LYS A 446 -10.52 -12.36 23.82
C LYS A 446 -9.04 -12.77 23.68
N PHE A 447 -8.22 -12.01 22.94
CA PHE A 447 -6.84 -12.35 22.60
C PHE A 447 -5.82 -11.42 23.28
N PRO A 448 -4.59 -11.90 23.55
CA PRO A 448 -3.49 -11.06 24.04
C PRO A 448 -3.21 -9.86 23.13
N VAL A 449 -2.90 -8.69 23.70
CA VAL A 449 -2.48 -7.48 22.96
C VAL A 449 -0.98 -7.14 23.18
N PRO A 450 -0.32 -6.39 22.28
CA PRO A 450 -0.81 -5.87 20.99
C PRO A 450 -1.12 -6.99 20.00
N HIS A 451 -2.08 -6.76 19.08
CA HIS A 451 -2.41 -7.76 18.08
C HIS A 451 -1.26 -7.96 17.11
N ASN A 452 -1.00 -9.20 16.74
CA ASN A 452 -0.02 -9.61 15.75
C ASN A 452 -0.43 -10.98 15.20
N ARG A 453 0.41 -11.57 14.35
CA ARG A 453 0.13 -12.88 13.76
C ARG A 453 0.06 -14.06 14.74
N TYR A 454 0.57 -13.92 15.95
CA TYR A 454 0.57 -14.99 16.95
C TYR A 454 -0.70 -15.04 17.80
N ASN A 455 -1.44 -13.94 17.86
CA ASN A 455 -2.61 -13.80 18.72
C ASN A 455 -3.87 -13.32 17.99
N SER A 456 -3.82 -13.12 16.67
CA SER A 456 -4.97 -12.69 15.88
C SER A 456 -5.12 -13.52 14.62
N GLU A 457 -6.30 -14.13 14.45
CA GLU A 457 -6.66 -14.94 13.28
C GLU A 457 -6.47 -14.16 11.96
N PHE A 458 -6.88 -12.89 11.94
CA PHE A 458 -6.71 -12.02 10.77
C PHE A 458 -5.24 -11.85 10.34
N PHE A 459 -4.32 -11.81 11.31
CA PHE A 459 -2.89 -11.62 11.04
C PHE A 459 -2.13 -12.95 10.91
N ALA A 460 -2.72 -14.09 11.26
CA ALA A 460 -2.02 -15.38 11.43
C ALA A 460 -1.17 -15.80 10.21
N SER A 461 -1.71 -15.58 9.00
CA SER A 461 -1.02 -15.95 7.76
C SER A 461 -0.08 -14.86 7.24
N LYS A 462 -0.15 -13.62 7.74
CA LYS A 462 0.56 -12.46 7.17
C LYS A 462 2.07 -12.51 7.42
N PRO A 463 2.90 -12.01 6.49
CA PRO A 463 4.36 -12.13 6.53
C PRO A 463 5.00 -11.04 7.41
N THR A 464 4.45 -10.77 8.59
CA THR A 464 4.94 -9.75 9.52
C THR A 464 4.57 -10.07 10.96
N ARG A 465 5.49 -9.84 11.90
CA ARG A 465 5.25 -9.93 13.35
C ARG A 465 4.87 -8.59 13.98
N ARG A 466 4.67 -7.55 13.16
CA ARG A 466 4.35 -6.21 13.62
C ARG A 466 3.21 -6.21 14.63
N HIS A 467 3.41 -5.44 15.69
CA HIS A 467 2.43 -5.18 16.71
C HIS A 467 1.46 -4.07 16.27
N VAL A 468 0.17 -4.35 16.34
CA VAL A 468 -0.92 -3.42 16.07
C VAL A 468 -1.52 -3.00 17.41
N THR A 469 -1.35 -1.72 17.77
CA THR A 469 -1.69 -1.15 19.09
C THR A 469 -3.11 -0.60 19.19
N SER A 470 -3.70 -0.23 18.05
CA SER A 470 -5.04 0.33 17.93
C SER A 470 -5.65 0.00 16.56
N GLN A 471 -6.92 0.34 16.34
CA GLN A 471 -7.58 0.09 15.05
C GLN A 471 -6.85 0.77 13.88
N ASN A 472 -6.30 1.95 14.10
CA ASN A 472 -5.44 2.64 13.13
C ASN A 472 -4.19 3.22 13.82
N PRO A 473 -3.08 2.46 13.89
CA PRO A 473 -1.83 2.92 14.53
C PRO A 473 -1.21 4.14 13.86
N TYR A 474 -1.39 4.32 12.55
CA TYR A 474 -0.93 5.53 11.87
C TYR A 474 -1.65 6.78 12.42
N ALA A 475 -2.97 6.74 12.51
CA ALA A 475 -3.76 7.82 13.07
C ALA A 475 -3.42 8.09 14.55
N GLU A 476 -3.13 7.04 15.32
CA GLU A 476 -2.63 7.14 16.70
C GLU A 476 -1.28 7.88 16.77
N GLN A 477 -0.31 7.48 15.94
CA GLN A 477 1.09 7.89 16.05
C GLN A 477 1.40 9.22 15.34
N PHE A 478 0.82 9.47 14.17
CA PHE A 478 1.17 10.59 13.30
C PHE A 478 0.14 11.73 13.32
N ILE A 479 -1.08 11.49 13.83
CA ILE A 479 -2.13 12.52 13.89
C ILE A 479 -2.45 12.89 15.34
N GLY A 480 -2.93 11.95 16.15
CA GLY A 480 -3.24 12.18 17.56
C GLY A 480 -4.34 13.22 17.84
N GLU A 481 -4.46 13.62 19.11
CA GLU A 481 -5.42 14.66 19.53
C GLU A 481 -5.07 16.01 18.87
N PRO A 482 -6.07 16.84 18.47
CA PRO A 482 -7.49 16.70 18.75
C PRO A 482 -8.28 15.89 17.71
N TYR A 483 -7.64 15.38 16.66
CA TYR A 483 -8.33 14.69 15.57
C TYR A 483 -8.57 13.21 15.84
N VAL A 484 -7.68 12.58 16.62
CA VAL A 484 -7.71 11.15 16.92
C VAL A 484 -7.63 10.95 18.42
N TYR A 485 -8.63 10.26 18.96
CA TYR A 485 -8.69 9.87 20.37
C TYR A 485 -8.50 8.37 20.46
N THR A 486 -7.26 7.93 20.72
CA THR A 486 -6.95 6.52 20.93
C THR A 486 -7.27 6.11 22.37
N ILE A 487 -8.38 5.40 22.56
CA ILE A 487 -8.94 5.10 23.89
C ILE A 487 -9.31 3.63 24.05
N ASP A 488 -9.26 3.13 25.28
CA ASP A 488 -9.88 1.84 25.60
C ASP A 488 -11.40 2.03 25.59
N ILE A 489 -12.08 1.49 24.57
CA ILE A 489 -13.52 1.70 24.40
C ILE A 489 -14.38 0.85 25.36
N THR A 490 -13.78 -0.07 26.11
CA THR A 490 -14.46 -0.74 27.24
C THR A 490 -14.52 0.15 28.49
N ASN A 491 -13.66 1.16 28.57
CA ASN A 491 -13.59 2.11 29.68
C ASN A 491 -14.47 3.33 29.41
N VAL A 492 -15.71 3.29 29.89
CA VAL A 492 -16.72 4.35 29.72
C VAL A 492 -16.25 5.73 30.20
N THR A 493 -15.37 5.79 31.21
CA THR A 493 -14.78 7.06 31.68
C THR A 493 -13.89 7.69 30.62
N GLN A 494 -13.08 6.88 29.91
CA GLN A 494 -12.27 7.38 28.80
C GLN A 494 -13.15 7.87 27.64
N VAL A 495 -14.19 7.12 27.29
CA VAL A 495 -15.18 7.49 26.26
C VAL A 495 -15.83 8.83 26.60
N THR A 496 -16.32 8.97 27.83
CA THR A 496 -16.95 10.20 28.34
C THR A 496 -16.01 11.40 28.22
N ARG A 497 -14.74 11.23 28.63
CA ARG A 497 -13.74 12.30 28.58
C ARG A 497 -13.40 12.69 27.13
N ALA A 498 -13.29 11.73 26.22
CA ALA A 498 -13.08 11.98 24.80
C ALA A 498 -14.27 12.76 24.20
N MET A 499 -15.50 12.27 24.41
CA MET A 499 -16.72 12.94 23.92
C MET A 499 -16.85 14.36 24.47
N LYS A 500 -16.62 14.59 25.77
CA LYS A 500 -16.60 15.94 26.35
C LYS A 500 -15.58 16.86 25.68
N LYS A 501 -14.41 16.36 25.29
CA LYS A 501 -13.41 17.16 24.55
C LYS A 501 -13.89 17.46 23.13
N ILE A 502 -14.38 16.45 22.40
CA ILE A 502 -14.84 16.58 21.01
C ILE A 502 -16.01 17.56 20.90
N MET A 503 -16.95 17.52 21.84
CA MET A 503 -18.16 18.35 21.78
C MET A 503 -17.92 19.84 22.08
N LYS A 504 -16.75 20.23 22.63
CA LYS A 504 -16.45 21.63 22.97
C LYS A 504 -16.39 22.55 21.76
N LYS A 505 -15.79 22.10 20.65
CA LYS A 505 -15.59 22.94 19.46
C LYS A 505 -15.50 22.06 18.22
N PRO A 506 -16.17 22.43 17.11
CA PRO A 506 -15.98 21.71 15.85
C PRO A 506 -14.52 21.79 15.39
N LEU A 507 -14.01 20.65 14.93
CA LEU A 507 -12.66 20.57 14.36
C LEU A 507 -12.63 21.13 12.95
N ARG A 508 -11.49 21.71 12.57
CA ARG A 508 -11.23 22.07 11.18
C ARG A 508 -10.82 20.81 10.41
N PRO A 509 -11.16 20.69 9.13
CA PRO A 509 -10.54 19.71 8.22
C PRO A 509 -9.02 19.65 8.38
N TYR A 510 -8.47 18.44 8.49
CA TYR A 510 -7.04 18.19 8.53
C TYR A 510 -6.71 16.95 7.72
N LEU A 511 -5.61 16.98 6.97
CA LEU A 511 -5.11 15.80 6.27
C LEU A 511 -3.58 15.90 6.20
N PRO A 512 -2.84 14.87 6.64
CA PRO A 512 -1.39 14.83 6.46
C PRO A 512 -1.03 14.94 4.97
N TYR A 513 0.01 15.70 4.67
CA TYR A 513 0.40 16.03 3.29
C TYR A 513 0.60 14.78 2.42
N GLU A 514 1.20 13.71 2.94
CA GLU A 514 1.44 12.44 2.26
C GLU A 514 0.19 11.70 1.76
N TYR A 515 -1.01 12.05 2.27
CA TYR A 515 -2.30 11.52 1.80
C TYR A 515 -3.06 12.51 0.92
N THR A 516 -2.45 13.63 0.53
CA THR A 516 -2.98 14.55 -0.49
C THR A 516 -2.58 14.09 -1.89
N HIS A 517 -3.25 14.61 -2.92
CA HIS A 517 -2.86 14.37 -4.31
C HIS A 517 -1.40 14.79 -4.57
N GLU A 518 -1.01 16.01 -4.14
CA GLU A 518 0.34 16.54 -4.28
C GLU A 518 1.37 15.68 -3.55
N GLY A 519 1.10 15.31 -2.30
CA GLY A 519 2.03 14.47 -1.53
C GLY A 519 2.16 13.05 -2.08
N MET A 520 1.10 12.46 -2.65
CA MET A 520 1.22 11.16 -3.31
C MET A 520 2.02 11.25 -4.62
N LEU A 521 1.78 12.28 -5.44
CA LEU A 521 2.55 12.53 -6.66
C LEU A 521 4.03 12.76 -6.36
N GLU A 522 4.35 13.60 -5.37
CA GLU A 522 5.72 13.83 -4.89
C GLU A 522 6.39 12.50 -4.52
N ARG A 523 5.73 11.69 -3.70
CA ARG A 523 6.26 10.40 -3.25
C ARG A 523 6.47 9.41 -4.40
N ILE A 524 5.48 9.23 -5.27
CA ILE A 524 5.57 8.27 -6.38
C ILE A 524 6.63 8.72 -7.38
N SER A 525 6.72 10.02 -7.69
CA SER A 525 7.74 10.57 -8.57
C SER A 525 9.15 10.24 -8.06
N ALA A 526 9.45 10.55 -6.79
CA ALA A 526 10.74 10.23 -6.20
C ALA A 526 11.03 8.71 -6.19
N GLN A 527 10.01 7.89 -5.95
CA GLN A 527 10.15 6.43 -5.96
C GLN A 527 10.44 5.89 -7.36
N VAL A 528 9.71 6.31 -8.39
CA VAL A 528 9.97 5.90 -9.78
C VAL A 528 11.37 6.34 -10.22
N GLU A 529 11.75 7.56 -9.88
CA GLU A 529 13.03 8.14 -10.29
C GLU A 529 14.24 7.53 -9.57
N HIS A 530 14.11 7.19 -8.28
CA HIS A 530 15.26 6.91 -7.44
C HIS A 530 15.30 5.51 -6.81
N LEU A 531 14.17 4.82 -6.65
CA LEU A 531 14.18 3.42 -6.24
C LEU A 531 14.58 2.54 -7.42
N ASN A 532 15.89 2.37 -7.63
CA ASN A 532 16.43 1.45 -8.63
C ASN A 532 17.07 0.25 -7.94
N PHE A 533 16.60 -0.95 -8.29
CA PHE A 533 17.13 -2.23 -7.80
C PHE A 533 17.86 -3.03 -8.88
N CYS A 534 17.84 -2.57 -10.13
CA CYS A 534 18.53 -3.21 -11.26
C CYS A 534 19.99 -2.76 -11.36
N GLN A 535 20.32 -1.66 -10.70
CA GLN A 535 21.67 -1.11 -10.60
C GLN A 535 21.93 -0.66 -9.15
N ASP A 536 23.20 -0.52 -8.79
CA ASP A 536 23.58 0.02 -7.48
C ASP A 536 23.19 1.51 -7.39
N SER A 537 22.07 1.78 -6.70
CA SER A 537 21.61 3.14 -6.39
C SER A 537 21.93 3.52 -4.94
N GLN A 538 22.48 4.72 -4.74
CA GLN A 538 22.69 5.31 -3.42
C GLN A 538 21.54 6.26 -3.07
N TRP A 539 20.31 5.73 -3.05
CA TRP A 539 19.13 6.47 -2.63
C TRP A 539 18.39 5.74 -1.50
N PRO A 540 18.07 6.40 -0.36
CA PRO A 540 18.33 7.80 -0.04
C PRO A 540 19.84 8.16 -0.01
N PRO A 541 20.21 9.44 -0.25
CA PRO A 541 21.62 9.83 -0.26
C PRO A 541 22.32 9.58 1.07
N LEU A 542 23.55 9.09 1.00
CA LEU A 542 24.39 8.81 2.18
C LEU A 542 24.55 9.98 3.15
N LYS A 543 24.52 11.22 2.65
CA LYS A 543 24.67 12.43 3.49
C LYS A 543 23.53 12.57 4.52
N ASN A 544 22.37 11.98 4.27
CA ASN A 544 21.21 11.99 5.17
C ASN A 544 21.25 10.86 6.20
N MET A 545 22.17 9.91 6.02
CA MET A 545 22.38 8.81 6.93
C MET A 545 23.00 9.29 8.25
N LYS A 546 22.30 9.00 9.33
CA LYS A 546 22.69 9.20 10.71
C LYS A 546 22.91 7.83 11.35
N THR A 547 23.96 7.74 12.12
CA THR A 547 24.38 6.52 12.80
C THR A 547 23.81 6.54 14.21
N VAL A 548 23.01 5.54 14.58
CA VAL A 548 22.45 5.41 15.94
C VAL A 548 22.81 4.05 16.52
N LYS A 549 23.31 4.05 17.76
CA LYS A 549 23.52 2.84 18.55
C LYS A 549 22.25 2.53 19.35
N GLY A 550 21.62 1.41 19.07
CA GLY A 550 20.45 0.93 19.81
C GLY A 550 20.82 0.35 21.18
N LYS A 551 19.89 0.43 22.14
CA LYS A 551 19.97 -0.24 23.45
C LYS A 551 19.68 -1.74 23.30
N PHE A 552 19.98 -2.53 24.34
CA PHE A 552 19.52 -3.92 24.40
C PHE A 552 17.99 -3.99 24.32
N SER A 553 17.50 -5.01 23.64
CA SER A 553 16.07 -5.24 23.36
C SER A 553 15.38 -4.11 22.57
N GLN A 554 16.15 -3.16 22.02
CA GLN A 554 15.63 -2.08 21.18
C GLN A 554 15.81 -2.44 19.71
N SER A 555 14.75 -2.26 18.92
CA SER A 555 14.83 -2.35 17.47
C SER A 555 15.48 -1.09 16.88
N CYS A 556 15.93 -1.14 15.62
CA CYS A 556 16.43 0.08 14.99
C CYS A 556 15.32 1.09 14.72
N LYS A 557 14.12 0.61 14.35
CA LYS A 557 12.91 1.43 14.26
C LYS A 557 12.73 2.28 15.53
N ASP A 558 12.79 1.65 16.70
CA ASP A 558 12.59 2.35 17.98
C ASP A 558 13.76 3.28 18.31
N ALA A 559 15.00 2.86 18.02
CA ALA A 559 16.20 3.66 18.25
C ALA A 559 16.22 4.94 17.40
N CYS A 560 15.85 4.85 16.12
CA CYS A 560 15.70 6.01 15.24
C CYS A 560 14.54 6.89 15.70
N TRP A 561 13.41 6.29 16.07
CA TRP A 561 12.22 7.02 16.51
C TRP A 561 12.46 7.84 17.79
N GLU A 562 13.20 7.31 18.77
CA GLU A 562 13.61 8.04 19.98
C GLU A 562 14.42 9.32 19.67
N LYS A 563 15.06 9.37 18.50
CA LYS A 563 15.84 10.52 18.01
C LYS A 563 15.04 11.44 17.09
N ALA A 564 13.72 11.25 16.99
CA ALA A 564 12.82 11.98 16.09
C ALA A 564 13.25 11.92 14.61
N ILE A 565 13.87 10.82 14.22
CA ILE A 565 14.30 10.50 12.86
C ILE A 565 13.71 9.14 12.45
N TYR A 566 13.73 8.83 11.17
CA TYR A 566 13.21 7.57 10.64
C TYR A 566 14.34 6.58 10.37
N GLU A 567 14.04 5.31 10.12
CA GLU A 567 15.07 4.37 9.68
C GLU A 567 15.59 4.77 8.29
N HIS A 568 16.90 4.72 8.09
CA HIS A 568 17.51 4.82 6.78
C HIS A 568 17.63 3.44 6.16
N GLU A 569 17.06 3.32 4.98
CA GLU A 569 17.08 2.12 4.18
C GLU A 569 18.50 1.87 3.64
N LEU A 570 19.34 1.10 4.34
CA LEU A 570 20.67 0.69 3.85
C LEU A 570 20.66 -0.77 3.38
N TYR A 571 20.80 -0.98 2.06
CA TYR A 571 20.65 -2.31 1.48
C TYR A 571 21.76 -2.73 0.50
N SER A 572 22.69 -1.84 0.14
CA SER A 572 23.94 -2.28 -0.49
C SER A 572 24.92 -2.67 0.60
N ALA A 573 25.46 -3.90 0.53
CA ALA A 573 26.47 -4.40 1.47
C ALA A 573 27.67 -3.44 1.59
N VAL A 574 28.04 -2.77 0.49
CA VAL A 574 29.13 -1.78 0.47
C VAL A 574 28.77 -0.54 1.29
N LEU A 575 27.56 -0.01 1.10
CA LEU A 575 27.04 1.13 1.84
C LEU A 575 26.97 0.81 3.33
N TYR A 576 26.59 -0.43 3.61
CA TYR A 576 26.44 -0.99 4.93
C TYR A 576 27.75 -1.17 5.69
N ILE A 577 28.79 -1.66 5.01
CA ILE A 577 30.14 -1.80 5.58
C ILE A 577 30.73 -0.41 5.88
N LYS A 578 30.57 0.55 4.96
CA LYS A 578 30.98 1.94 5.19
C LYS A 578 30.26 2.54 6.41
N PHE A 579 28.94 2.35 6.49
CA PHE A 579 28.14 2.76 7.63
C PHE A 579 28.65 2.17 8.95
N CYS A 580 28.86 0.85 9.00
CA CYS A 580 29.33 0.18 10.22
C CYS A 580 30.70 0.71 10.64
N SER A 581 31.64 0.93 9.70
CA SER A 581 32.95 1.51 9.99
C SER A 581 32.85 2.91 10.61
N ILE A 582 31.97 3.77 10.07
CA ILE A 582 31.75 5.13 10.58
C ILE A 582 31.11 5.09 11.97
N LEU A 583 30.04 4.30 12.16
CA LEU A 583 29.35 4.19 13.44
C LEU A 583 30.28 3.63 14.52
N MET A 584 31.04 2.57 14.25
CA MET A 584 31.96 2.00 15.24
C MET A 584 32.99 3.02 15.73
N LYS A 585 33.53 3.84 14.82
CA LYS A 585 34.43 4.95 15.18
C LYS A 585 33.72 6.03 16.00
N THR A 586 32.52 6.44 15.57
CA THR A 586 31.77 7.54 16.18
C THR A 586 31.27 7.19 17.59
N GLU A 587 30.78 5.97 17.76
CA GLU A 587 30.22 5.45 19.02
C GLU A 587 31.25 4.72 19.89
N ARG A 588 32.54 4.77 19.50
CA ARG A 588 33.66 4.13 20.21
C ARG A 588 33.42 2.64 20.50
N ILE A 589 32.88 1.92 19.52
CA ILE A 589 32.70 0.47 19.60
C ILE A 589 34.01 -0.20 19.19
N PHE A 590 34.62 -0.92 20.13
CA PHE A 590 35.83 -1.70 19.91
C PHE A 590 35.46 -3.18 19.86
N CYS A 591 35.62 -3.79 18.71
CA CYS A 591 35.33 -5.21 18.50
C CYS A 591 36.62 -6.02 18.64
N ASP A 592 36.61 -7.07 19.45
CA ASP A 592 37.73 -8.02 19.54
C ASP A 592 37.82 -8.86 18.24
N SER A 593 36.67 -9.12 17.62
CA SER A 593 36.60 -9.73 16.28
C SER A 593 35.35 -9.30 15.51
N VAL A 594 35.41 -9.45 14.19
CA VAL A 594 34.29 -9.18 13.28
C VAL A 594 33.85 -10.50 12.63
N LYS A 595 32.55 -10.82 12.70
CA LYS A 595 31.96 -12.01 12.08
C LYS A 595 30.89 -11.62 11.07
N TYR A 596 30.86 -12.29 9.92
CA TYR A 596 29.72 -12.23 9.02
C TYR A 596 28.67 -13.26 9.48
N SER A 597 27.45 -12.82 9.75
CA SER A 597 26.39 -13.66 10.32
C SER A 597 25.05 -13.41 9.63
N GLY A 598 24.31 -14.49 9.34
CA GLY A 598 22.94 -14.43 8.82
C GLY A 598 21.91 -14.23 9.93
N LEU A 599 22.04 -13.15 10.71
CA LEU A 599 21.15 -12.81 11.84
C LEU A 599 20.23 -11.64 11.47
N LEU A 600 18.98 -11.66 11.93
CA LEU A 600 18.04 -10.53 11.76
C LEU A 600 18.48 -9.26 12.50
N VAL A 601 19.26 -9.43 13.56
CA VAL A 601 19.78 -8.31 14.37
C VAL A 601 21.15 -7.85 13.92
N ALA A 602 21.74 -8.47 12.89
CA ALA A 602 22.95 -7.95 12.28
C ALA A 602 22.60 -6.70 11.45
N PRO A 603 23.43 -5.66 11.54
CA PRO A 603 24.66 -5.52 12.28
C PRO A 603 24.41 -5.27 13.76
N SER A 604 25.28 -5.83 14.56
CA SER A 604 25.20 -5.64 15.99
C SER A 604 26.55 -5.82 16.65
N TYR A 605 26.64 -5.27 17.85
CA TYR A 605 27.72 -5.51 18.79
C TYR A 605 27.19 -6.41 19.92
N GLU A 606 27.83 -7.56 20.11
CA GLU A 606 27.57 -8.44 21.24
C GLU A 606 28.54 -8.10 22.37
N GLU A 607 28.04 -7.49 23.45
CA GLU A 607 28.90 -6.92 24.50
C GLU A 607 29.68 -7.97 25.29
N LYS A 608 29.07 -9.14 25.55
CA LYS A 608 29.70 -10.21 26.35
C LYS A 608 30.94 -10.79 25.68
N THR A 609 30.90 -10.94 24.37
CA THR A 609 31.98 -11.55 23.56
C THR A 609 32.83 -10.49 22.85
N LYS A 610 32.40 -9.22 22.88
CA LYS A 610 32.95 -8.10 22.13
C LYS A 610 33.03 -8.36 20.63
N ILE A 611 32.11 -9.16 20.08
CA ILE A 611 32.05 -9.50 18.66
C ILE A 611 31.15 -8.49 17.94
N CYS A 612 31.63 -7.98 16.81
CA CYS A 612 30.80 -7.22 15.87
C CYS A 612 30.31 -8.15 14.76
N HIS A 613 28.99 -8.29 14.68
CA HIS A 613 28.33 -9.06 13.63
C HIS A 613 28.02 -8.13 12.46
N LEU A 614 28.51 -8.46 11.27
CA LEU A 614 28.10 -7.86 10.00
C LEU A 614 27.16 -8.81 9.27
N GLN A 615 26.24 -8.26 8.48
CA GLN A 615 25.25 -9.07 7.78
C GLN A 615 25.89 -9.89 6.66
N GLN A 616 25.69 -11.21 6.67
CA GLN A 616 26.14 -12.10 5.59
C GLN A 616 25.12 -12.19 4.45
N GLN A 617 23.83 -12.07 4.76
CA GLN A 617 22.73 -12.19 3.82
C GLN A 617 21.96 -10.87 3.72
N PRO A 618 22.10 -10.08 2.63
CA PRO A 618 21.42 -8.81 2.46
C PRO A 618 19.89 -8.87 2.59
N LEU A 619 19.25 -10.00 2.29
CA LEU A 619 17.80 -10.17 2.47
C LEU A 619 17.36 -10.32 3.93
N LEU A 620 18.29 -10.36 4.89
CA LEU A 620 18.03 -10.46 6.33
C LEU A 620 18.22 -9.13 7.07
N TYR A 621 18.46 -8.02 6.38
CA TYR A 621 18.36 -6.71 7.01
C TYR A 621 16.93 -6.50 7.54
N SER A 622 16.82 -6.07 8.79
CA SER A 622 15.54 -5.87 9.47
C SER A 622 15.60 -4.62 10.33
N CYS A 623 14.66 -3.69 10.16
CA CYS A 623 14.54 -2.50 11.00
C CYS A 623 13.91 -2.83 12.36
N VAL A 624 13.03 -3.84 12.38
CA VAL A 624 12.12 -4.15 13.50
C VAL A 624 12.63 -5.21 14.47
N SER A 625 13.66 -5.97 14.09
CA SER A 625 14.21 -7.01 14.98
C SER A 625 15.00 -6.41 16.15
N SER A 626 14.92 -7.04 17.32
CA SER A 626 15.65 -6.67 18.53
C SER A 626 16.19 -7.91 19.24
N SER A 627 17.15 -7.72 20.15
CA SER A 627 17.74 -8.81 20.92
C SER A 627 18.21 -8.33 22.29
N ALA A 628 18.07 -9.19 23.30
CA ALA A 628 18.54 -8.92 24.66
C ALA A 628 20.06 -9.03 24.82
N SER A 629 20.76 -9.68 23.87
CA SER A 629 22.22 -9.89 23.92
C SER A 629 23.01 -9.05 22.90
N HIS A 630 22.32 -8.44 21.92
CA HIS A 630 22.95 -7.66 20.87
C HIS A 630 22.51 -6.20 20.94
N MET A 631 23.47 -5.28 20.89
CA MET A 631 23.22 -3.86 20.62
C MET A 631 23.20 -3.65 19.12
N ARG A 632 22.10 -3.11 18.59
CA ARG A 632 21.97 -2.92 17.14
C ARG A 632 22.66 -1.65 16.66
N LEU A 633 23.25 -1.76 15.47
CA LEU A 633 23.92 -0.67 14.78
C LEU A 633 22.96 -0.12 13.71
N CYS A 634 22.27 0.97 14.03
CA CYS A 634 21.04 1.36 13.35
C CYS A 634 21.25 2.54 12.40
N PRO A 635 20.98 2.35 11.10
CA PRO A 635 21.01 3.43 10.16
C PRO A 635 19.69 4.21 10.21
N CYS A 636 19.78 5.52 10.44
CA CYS A 636 18.62 6.40 10.52
C CYS A 636 18.73 7.55 9.52
N ARG A 637 17.62 8.17 9.13
CA ARG A 637 17.57 9.35 8.26
C ARG A 637 16.57 10.36 8.77
N ASP A 638 16.77 11.62 8.40
CA ASP A 638 15.70 12.58 8.53
C ASP A 638 14.53 12.28 7.56
N TYR A 639 13.40 12.92 7.81
CA TYR A 639 12.22 12.85 6.97
C TYR A 639 11.56 14.21 6.86
N ILE A 640 10.82 14.43 5.79
CA ILE A 640 9.97 15.60 5.59
C ILE A 640 8.70 15.40 6.43
N LYS A 641 8.35 16.38 7.27
CA LYS A 641 7.15 16.29 8.10
C LYS A 641 5.92 16.06 7.20
N ASP A 642 5.09 15.08 7.59
CA ASP A 642 3.93 14.62 6.83
C ASP A 642 4.26 14.08 5.42
N GLN A 643 5.52 13.67 5.18
CA GLN A 643 5.98 12.91 4.01
C GLN A 643 7.13 11.98 4.43
N VAL A 644 6.80 10.96 5.24
CA VAL A 644 7.82 10.15 5.92
C VAL A 644 8.67 9.29 4.97
N ALA A 645 8.13 9.00 3.78
CA ALA A 645 8.84 8.29 2.72
C ALA A 645 10.09 9.03 2.23
N LEU A 646 10.15 10.36 2.37
CA LEU A 646 11.21 11.19 1.81
C LEU A 646 12.02 11.88 2.90
N CYS A 647 13.35 11.85 2.77
CA CYS A 647 14.28 12.71 3.49
C CYS A 647 14.35 14.10 2.85
N LYS A 648 14.92 15.09 3.56
CA LYS A 648 14.97 16.47 3.05
C LYS A 648 15.77 16.63 1.76
N ASP A 649 16.73 15.75 1.52
CA ASP A 649 17.54 15.73 0.29
C ASP A 649 17.26 14.48 -0.57
N CYS A 650 16.06 13.91 -0.47
CA CYS A 650 15.69 12.75 -1.27
C CYS A 650 15.26 13.11 -2.71
N TRP A 651 15.49 14.36 -3.11
CA TRP A 651 15.27 14.98 -4.41
C TRP A 651 16.60 15.42 -5.03
#